data_AF-A0A3N0ITR4-F1
#
_entry.id   AF-A0A3N0ITR4-F1
#
_cell.length_a   1.000
_cell.length_b   1.000
_cell.length_c   1.000
_cell.angle_alpha   90.00
_cell.angle_beta   90.00
_cell.angle_gamma   90.00
#
_symmetry.space_group_name_H-M   'P 1'
#
loop_
_entity.id
_entity.type
_entity.pdbx_description
1 polymer ?
#
loop_
_entity_poly.entity_id
_entity_poly.type
_entity_poly.pdbx_seq_one_letter_code
_entity_poly.pdbx_strand_id
1 'polypeptide(L)'
;MDSQVVYWIGFAVALAFIVFGADDLLWDIYALFRGIGKKRVRLSLINEKPPKMLAVVIAAWHEDAVLGEVVDNLVGSAQYPRSLYRVFLGVYPNDAATIAVARALEARHEGTVVCVVGEDEGPTSKADNINYTVRAIRAYEQAHDVSFASVTIHDAEDVVHPNEFKMTNYLIDDFDALQFPVFPLQRMPRLRLFFKTLTSSTYADEFAEHHFRTMVMRDELGFVPSAGTGFAIGRRVLDAFEGEDLLPRNSLTEDYKLSLTLRMRGFRVHYVLEKVPRVDGRGRTVWDYIATRSLFPSTFKAAVRQKARWVYGITMQSANMGDVFGKSALTFAERTFLYKDLKAKFANFVLLPGYAVLVYFLVQTFAPQLHLPVMYPLYSFSWWMCVFLLFMMVERQVLRGRALVNVYGWRTMAFSILLPPLFPLRLLWGNLINMCATFRAWRQKAAYVLLRNREAKAAAAPVTGHRAKEPMAQAAAEAVPETAPEEPADEAEANAQDGQDAQTTSGPTWNKTDHEFLPASVLERYRRLLGDALLERGFVEPGHLESAVGSAREHGVRLGQELLAQGLVEERHLTQAYALQQQSMYVRAAPDLVLPALVERLPREAVERFAPLPLVDAGKGWIVAVDDNLPAASRAELARVLGGRVFFLFSSTSDLLEAFEGALEGAGEEEGEADGVDRASQPAAAAQLLERTQVELPQAGMALAYALHLGRSVDDVAREMGLAASRWRVEGADVSEDAAR
;
A
#
# COMPACT_ATOMS: atom_id res chain seq x y z
N MET A 1 4.12 -20.92 -50.51
CA MET A 1 3.36 -19.71 -50.15
C MET A 1 3.83 -18.61 -51.08
N ASP A 2 2.91 -17.88 -51.71
CA ASP A 2 3.26 -16.80 -52.65
C ASP A 2 4.03 -15.68 -51.90
N SER A 3 5.07 -15.12 -52.52
CA SER A 3 5.89 -14.05 -51.96
C SER A 3 5.05 -12.81 -51.64
N GLN A 4 3.99 -12.56 -52.43
CA GLN A 4 3.04 -11.49 -52.17
C GLN A 4 2.23 -11.73 -50.89
N VAL A 5 1.81 -12.97 -50.62
CA VAL A 5 1.05 -13.32 -49.42
C VAL A 5 1.92 -13.14 -48.16
N VAL A 6 3.17 -13.62 -48.21
CA VAL A 6 4.15 -13.43 -47.12
C VAL A 6 4.36 -11.93 -46.83
N TYR A 7 4.57 -11.14 -47.88
CA TYR A 7 4.78 -9.70 -47.79
C TYR A 7 3.61 -8.99 -47.11
N TRP A 8 2.38 -9.23 -47.58
CA TRP A 8 1.19 -8.54 -47.06
C TRP A 8 0.85 -8.93 -45.63
N ILE A 9 1.03 -10.20 -45.26
CA ILE A 9 0.88 -10.66 -43.86
C ILE A 9 1.89 -9.95 -42.97
N GLY A 10 3.17 -9.97 -43.36
CA GLY A 10 4.21 -9.27 -42.62
C GLY A 10 3.89 -7.79 -42.47
N PHE A 11 3.57 -7.12 -43.58
CA PHE A 11 3.31 -5.68 -43.63
C PHE A 11 2.15 -5.29 -42.70
N ALA A 12 1.04 -6.03 -42.74
CA ALA A 12 -0.12 -5.77 -41.88
C ALA A 12 0.23 -5.93 -40.39
N VAL A 13 1.00 -6.96 -40.03
CA VAL A 13 1.46 -7.19 -38.65
C VAL A 13 2.41 -6.08 -38.21
N ALA A 14 3.39 -5.71 -39.04
CA ALA A 14 4.33 -4.64 -38.75
C ALA A 14 3.62 -3.29 -38.56
N LEU A 15 2.67 -2.97 -39.46
CA LEU A 15 1.84 -1.77 -39.36
C LEU A 15 1.03 -1.77 -38.07
N ALA A 16 0.42 -2.89 -37.69
CA ALA A 16 -0.32 -3.01 -36.45
C ALA A 16 0.57 -2.73 -35.23
N PHE A 17 1.80 -3.26 -35.17
CA PHE A 17 2.72 -2.94 -34.07
C PHE A 17 3.11 -1.47 -34.01
N ILE A 18 3.38 -0.84 -35.16
CA ILE A 18 3.70 0.59 -35.22
C ILE A 18 2.52 1.41 -34.71
N VAL A 19 1.31 1.16 -35.21
CA VAL A 19 0.10 1.89 -34.81
C VAL A 19 -0.22 1.68 -33.32
N PHE A 20 -0.16 0.44 -32.83
CA PHE A 20 -0.45 0.16 -31.42
C PHE A 20 0.65 0.64 -30.47
N GLY A 21 1.89 0.82 -30.94
CA GLY A 21 3.01 1.24 -30.10
C GLY A 21 3.43 2.70 -30.24
N ALA A 22 2.90 3.44 -31.21
CA ALA A 22 3.32 4.81 -31.52
C ALA A 22 3.05 5.79 -30.36
N ASP A 23 1.91 5.66 -29.70
CA ASP A 23 1.55 6.51 -28.56
C ASP A 23 2.46 6.30 -27.34
N ASP A 24 2.90 5.06 -27.06
CA ASP A 24 3.89 4.79 -26.02
C ASP A 24 5.18 5.57 -26.29
N LEU A 25 5.71 5.45 -27.52
CA LEU A 25 6.93 6.12 -27.93
C LEU A 25 6.79 7.65 -27.83
N LEU A 26 5.65 8.21 -28.25
CA LEU A 26 5.39 9.65 -28.16
C LEU A 26 5.38 10.13 -26.70
N TRP A 27 4.72 9.40 -25.80
CA TRP A 27 4.69 9.74 -24.38
C TRP A 27 6.06 9.58 -23.73
N ASP A 28 6.83 8.57 -24.13
CA ASP A 28 8.18 8.33 -23.61
C ASP A 28 9.15 9.45 -24.01
N ILE A 29 9.09 9.89 -25.27
CA ILE A 29 9.83 11.06 -25.76
C ILE A 29 9.40 12.32 -24.99
N TYR A 30 8.09 12.53 -24.82
CA TYR A 30 7.57 13.69 -24.09
C TYR A 30 8.04 13.72 -22.63
N ALA A 31 7.97 12.58 -21.93
CA ALA A 31 8.40 12.44 -20.55
C ALA A 31 9.90 12.71 -20.38
N LEU A 32 10.72 12.25 -21.32
CA LEU A 32 12.16 12.50 -21.34
C LEU A 32 12.47 13.99 -21.45
N PHE A 33 11.78 14.72 -22.34
CA PHE A 33 11.98 16.16 -22.53
C PHE A 33 11.45 17.01 -21.37
N ARG A 34 10.33 16.63 -20.77
CA ARG A 34 9.74 17.34 -19.61
C ARG A 34 10.50 17.11 -18.30
N GLY A 35 11.32 16.06 -18.21
CA GLY A 35 12.00 15.70 -16.98
C GLY A 35 11.05 15.25 -15.87
N ILE A 36 10.02 14.49 -16.25
CA ILE A 36 9.00 13.92 -15.35
C ILE A 36 9.66 13.06 -14.26
N GLY A 37 9.13 13.14 -13.03
CA GLY A 37 9.61 12.33 -11.89
C GLY A 37 10.82 12.91 -11.15
N LYS A 38 11.05 14.22 -11.25
CA LYS A 38 12.15 14.92 -10.53
C LYS A 38 11.75 15.50 -9.18
N LYS A 39 10.45 15.66 -8.91
CA LYS A 39 9.97 16.17 -7.61
C LYS A 39 10.19 15.10 -6.55
N ARG A 40 10.75 15.49 -5.42
CA ARG A 40 10.97 14.61 -4.26
C ARG A 40 10.59 15.32 -2.97
N VAL A 41 9.94 14.58 -2.09
CA VAL A 41 9.66 15.00 -0.72
C VAL A 41 10.94 14.98 0.10
N ARG A 42 11.18 16.02 0.89
CA ARG A 42 12.28 16.03 1.88
C ARG A 42 11.87 15.17 3.07
N LEU A 43 12.66 14.14 3.37
CA LEU A 43 12.36 13.16 4.43
C LEU A 43 12.42 13.73 5.86
N SER A 44 13.09 14.86 6.08
CA SER A 44 13.03 15.53 7.37
C SER A 44 11.63 16.06 7.67
N LEU A 45 10.93 16.60 6.66
CA LEU A 45 9.62 17.23 6.83
C LEU A 45 8.52 16.24 7.22
N ILE A 46 8.61 14.99 6.78
CA ILE A 46 7.63 13.95 7.16
C ILE A 46 7.73 13.55 8.64
N ASN A 47 8.86 13.87 9.29
CA ASN A 47 9.15 13.52 10.69
C ASN A 47 8.83 14.65 11.68
N GLU A 48 8.62 15.87 11.20
CA GLU A 48 8.33 17.06 12.02
C GLU A 48 6.83 17.34 12.14
N LYS A 49 6.03 16.78 11.22
CA LYS A 49 4.59 17.03 11.16
C LYS A 49 3.84 16.28 12.27
N PRO A 50 2.92 16.93 13.01
CA PRO A 50 2.06 16.26 13.96
C PRO A 50 1.32 15.06 13.33
N PRO A 51 1.32 13.89 13.97
CA PRO A 51 0.67 12.69 13.46
C PRO A 51 -0.85 12.79 13.60
N LYS A 52 -1.57 12.78 12.47
CA LYS A 52 -3.02 12.68 12.44
C LYS A 52 -3.51 11.26 12.70
N MET A 53 -4.75 11.12 13.16
CA MET A 53 -5.42 9.82 13.23
C MET A 53 -5.50 9.19 11.83
N LEU A 54 -4.98 7.97 11.65
CA LEU A 54 -5.06 7.24 10.37
C LEU A 54 -5.82 5.93 10.54
N ALA A 55 -6.69 5.60 9.58
CA ALA A 55 -7.34 4.29 9.52
C ALA A 55 -6.69 3.44 8.43
N VAL A 56 -6.48 2.16 8.72
CA VAL A 56 -6.01 1.15 7.76
C VAL A 56 -7.06 0.08 7.66
N VAL A 57 -7.43 -0.31 6.44
CA VAL A 57 -8.40 -1.37 6.16
C VAL A 57 -7.67 -2.54 5.55
N ILE A 58 -7.83 -3.72 6.15
CA ILE A 58 -7.40 -5.00 5.60
C ILE A 58 -8.66 -5.85 5.47
N ALA A 59 -9.08 -6.11 4.24
CA ALA A 59 -10.19 -7.00 3.94
C ALA A 59 -9.69 -8.44 3.87
N ALA A 60 -10.35 -9.37 4.59
CA ALA A 60 -9.89 -10.74 4.73
C ALA A 60 -11.00 -11.79 4.52
N TRP A 61 -10.67 -12.81 3.71
CA TRP A 61 -11.54 -13.98 3.45
C TRP A 61 -10.70 -15.24 3.26
N HIS A 62 -10.84 -16.21 4.18
CA HIS A 62 -10.02 -17.42 4.30
C HIS A 62 -8.53 -17.13 4.35
N GLU A 63 -8.13 -16.31 5.32
CA GLU A 63 -6.75 -15.80 5.46
C GLU A 63 -6.18 -16.02 6.86
N ASP A 64 -6.79 -16.91 7.63
CA ASP A 64 -6.35 -17.33 8.95
C ASP A 64 -4.87 -17.75 8.99
N ALA A 65 -4.36 -18.32 7.90
CA ALA A 65 -2.96 -18.74 7.77
C ALA A 65 -1.93 -17.59 7.68
N VAL A 66 -2.32 -16.39 7.25
CA VAL A 66 -1.38 -15.28 6.97
C VAL A 66 -1.68 -14.01 7.77
N LEU A 67 -2.96 -13.75 8.08
CA LEU A 67 -3.44 -12.49 8.65
C LEU A 67 -2.72 -12.14 9.96
N GLY A 68 -2.46 -13.15 10.81
CA GLY A 68 -1.75 -13.00 12.08
C GLY A 68 -0.37 -12.36 11.91
N GLU A 69 0.48 -12.98 11.09
CA GLU A 69 1.87 -12.54 10.89
C GLU A 69 1.94 -11.19 10.17
N VAL A 70 1.02 -10.93 9.24
CA VAL A 70 0.95 -9.67 8.48
C VAL A 70 0.65 -8.50 9.40
N VAL A 71 -0.40 -8.62 10.23
CA VAL A 71 -0.83 -7.56 11.14
C VAL A 71 0.21 -7.35 12.25
N ASP A 72 0.77 -8.42 12.82
CA ASP A 72 1.85 -8.31 13.80
C ASP A 72 3.07 -7.58 13.23
N ASN A 73 3.44 -7.88 11.97
CA ASN A 73 4.53 -7.19 11.30
C ASN A 73 4.20 -5.71 11.01
N LEU A 74 3.00 -5.40 10.53
CA LEU A 74 2.56 -4.02 10.28
C LEU A 74 2.64 -3.20 11.56
N VAL A 75 2.04 -3.68 12.66
CA VAL A 75 2.03 -2.97 13.95
C VAL A 75 3.44 -2.84 14.53
N GLY A 76 4.26 -3.88 14.41
CA GLY A 76 5.62 -3.89 14.95
C GLY A 76 6.66 -3.13 14.12
N SER A 77 6.38 -2.81 12.86
CA SER A 77 7.32 -2.13 11.95
C SER A 77 6.90 -0.71 11.57
N ALA A 78 5.63 -0.33 11.75
CA ALA A 78 5.14 1.01 11.46
C ALA A 78 5.90 2.06 12.29
N GLN A 79 6.48 3.05 11.62
CA GLN A 79 7.06 4.21 12.30
C GLN A 79 5.99 5.28 12.51
N TYR A 80 4.97 4.95 13.30
CA TYR A 80 3.88 5.86 13.64
C TYR A 80 3.38 5.55 15.06
N PRO A 81 2.92 6.55 15.85
CA PRO A 81 2.43 6.29 17.20
C PRO A 81 1.19 5.39 17.18
N ARG A 82 1.20 4.31 17.96
CA ARG A 82 0.12 3.29 17.98
C ARG A 82 -1.25 3.86 18.31
N SER A 83 -1.29 4.85 19.18
CA SER A 83 -2.54 5.51 19.58
C SER A 83 -3.15 6.38 18.49
N LEU A 84 -2.41 6.66 17.40
CA LEU A 84 -2.81 7.54 16.31
C LEU A 84 -3.07 6.81 14.99
N TYR A 85 -3.13 5.49 15.01
CA TYR A 85 -3.73 4.74 13.90
C TYR A 85 -4.56 3.57 14.40
N ARG A 86 -5.46 3.09 13.56
CA ARG A 86 -6.28 1.90 13.81
C ARG A 86 -6.27 1.00 12.57
N VAL A 87 -6.07 -0.30 12.77
CA VAL A 87 -6.14 -1.31 11.71
C VAL A 87 -7.47 -2.04 11.82
N PHE A 88 -8.37 -1.76 10.91
CA PHE A 88 -9.69 -2.37 10.80
C PHE A 88 -9.60 -3.63 9.93
N LEU A 89 -9.90 -4.77 10.52
CA LEU A 89 -9.89 -6.07 9.87
C LEU A 89 -11.32 -6.42 9.45
N GLY A 90 -11.64 -6.23 8.17
CA GLY A 90 -12.94 -6.56 7.59
C GLY A 90 -13.03 -8.05 7.29
N VAL A 91 -13.82 -8.79 8.08
CA VAL A 91 -13.99 -10.25 7.96
C VAL A 91 -15.45 -10.63 7.74
N TYR A 92 -15.71 -11.86 7.30
CA TYR A 92 -17.06 -12.34 7.00
C TYR A 92 -17.64 -13.21 8.12
N PRO A 93 -18.96 -13.13 8.41
CA PRO A 93 -19.62 -13.91 9.47
C PRO A 93 -19.40 -15.43 9.42
N ASN A 94 -19.36 -15.99 8.21
CA ASN A 94 -19.22 -17.43 7.97
C ASN A 94 -17.76 -17.91 7.88
N ASP A 95 -16.78 -17.05 8.16
CA ASP A 95 -15.36 -17.42 8.23
C ASP A 95 -14.86 -17.43 9.68
N ALA A 96 -15.28 -18.45 10.43
CA ALA A 96 -14.97 -18.58 11.84
C ALA A 96 -13.45 -18.63 12.13
N ALA A 97 -12.65 -19.20 11.23
CA ALA A 97 -11.20 -19.31 11.38
C ALA A 97 -10.53 -17.93 11.31
N THR A 98 -10.83 -17.14 10.27
CA THR A 98 -10.27 -15.79 10.13
C THR A 98 -10.80 -14.85 11.23
N ILE A 99 -12.07 -14.97 11.63
CA ILE A 99 -12.62 -14.21 12.77
C ILE A 99 -11.83 -14.50 14.05
N ALA A 100 -11.53 -15.76 14.35
CA ALA A 100 -10.78 -16.13 15.55
C ALA A 100 -9.40 -15.47 15.58
N VAL A 101 -8.69 -15.46 14.45
CA VAL A 101 -7.40 -14.77 14.30
C VAL A 101 -7.55 -13.25 14.48
N ALA A 102 -8.55 -12.64 13.83
CA ALA A 102 -8.79 -11.20 13.91
C ALA A 102 -9.13 -10.74 15.35
N ARG A 103 -9.93 -11.52 16.08
CA ARG A 103 -10.25 -11.25 17.51
C ARG A 103 -9.04 -11.45 18.42
N ALA A 104 -8.21 -12.45 18.14
CA ALA A 104 -6.96 -12.63 18.87
C ALA A 104 -5.98 -11.46 18.66
N LEU A 105 -5.93 -10.90 17.44
CA LEU A 105 -5.13 -9.72 17.13
C LEU A 105 -5.66 -8.45 17.83
N GLU A 106 -6.98 -8.25 17.81
CA GLU A 106 -7.65 -7.15 18.53
C GLU A 106 -7.33 -7.18 20.03
N ALA A 107 -7.40 -8.36 20.67
CA ALA A 107 -7.05 -8.52 22.07
C ALA A 107 -5.54 -8.29 22.35
N ARG A 108 -4.67 -8.74 21.43
CA ARG A 108 -3.20 -8.64 21.58
C ARG A 108 -2.66 -7.22 21.42
N HIS A 109 -3.28 -6.42 20.55
CA HIS A 109 -2.79 -5.08 20.19
C HIS A 109 -3.57 -3.95 20.85
N GLU A 110 -4.29 -4.24 21.95
CA GLU A 110 -4.86 -3.28 22.90
C GLU A 110 -5.53 -2.06 22.24
N GLY A 111 -6.41 -2.30 21.27
CA GLY A 111 -7.18 -1.25 20.60
C GLY A 111 -6.52 -0.64 19.35
N THR A 112 -5.27 -1.01 19.00
CA THR A 112 -4.66 -0.63 17.71
C THR A 112 -5.31 -1.40 16.54
N VAL A 113 -5.75 -2.63 16.79
CA VAL A 113 -6.43 -3.49 15.82
C VAL A 113 -7.90 -3.61 16.21
N VAL A 114 -8.80 -3.50 15.24
CA VAL A 114 -10.25 -3.57 15.43
C VAL A 114 -10.83 -4.61 14.49
N CYS A 115 -11.53 -5.61 15.02
CA CYS A 115 -12.17 -6.65 14.23
C CYS A 115 -13.59 -6.22 13.82
N VAL A 116 -13.82 -6.19 12.50
CA VAL A 116 -15.07 -5.72 11.89
C VAL A 116 -15.70 -6.86 11.11
N VAL A 117 -16.73 -7.49 11.68
CA VAL A 117 -17.43 -8.62 11.08
C VAL A 117 -18.58 -8.09 10.23
N GLY A 118 -18.60 -8.41 8.93
CA GLY A 118 -19.64 -8.02 7.97
C GLY A 118 -21.07 -8.38 8.38
N GLU A 119 -22.05 -7.83 7.68
CA GLU A 119 -23.47 -8.18 7.86
C GLU A 119 -23.87 -9.40 7.03
N ASP A 120 -23.38 -9.47 5.79
CA ASP A 120 -23.73 -10.52 4.84
C ASP A 120 -22.75 -11.70 4.92
N GLU A 121 -23.27 -12.92 4.78
CA GLU A 121 -22.43 -14.11 4.63
C GLU A 121 -21.57 -14.02 3.36
N GLY A 122 -20.30 -14.33 3.50
CA GLY A 122 -19.33 -14.32 2.41
C GLY A 122 -19.42 -15.56 1.52
N PRO A 123 -18.75 -15.55 0.36
CA PRO A 123 -18.07 -14.39 -0.20
C PRO A 123 -19.04 -13.49 -1.00
N THR A 124 -19.10 -12.21 -0.62
CA THR A 124 -19.57 -11.13 -1.50
C THR A 124 -18.41 -10.65 -2.38
N SER A 125 -18.28 -9.34 -2.65
CA SER A 125 -17.05 -8.77 -3.25
C SER A 125 -16.11 -8.16 -2.20
N LYS A 126 -14.82 -8.04 -2.53
CA LYS A 126 -13.85 -7.29 -1.71
C LYS A 126 -14.29 -5.83 -1.51
N ALA A 127 -14.86 -5.21 -2.55
CA ALA A 127 -15.47 -3.89 -2.49
C ALA A 127 -16.55 -3.79 -1.39
N ASP A 128 -17.44 -4.78 -1.27
CA ASP A 128 -18.49 -4.79 -0.27
C ASP A 128 -17.94 -4.86 1.16
N ASN A 129 -16.96 -5.73 1.38
CA ASN A 129 -16.27 -5.86 2.66
C ASN A 129 -15.58 -4.53 3.08
N ILE A 130 -14.89 -3.88 2.14
CA ILE A 130 -14.28 -2.57 2.40
C ILE A 130 -15.34 -1.51 2.67
N ASN A 131 -16.43 -1.45 1.90
CA ASN A 131 -17.50 -0.48 2.13
C ASN A 131 -18.14 -0.67 3.52
N TYR A 132 -18.37 -1.91 3.94
CA TYR A 132 -18.82 -2.23 5.29
C TYR A 132 -17.83 -1.73 6.34
N THR A 133 -16.55 -2.00 6.15
CA THR A 133 -15.49 -1.56 7.06
C THR A 133 -15.40 -0.03 7.14
N VAL A 134 -15.57 0.69 6.03
CA VAL A 134 -15.62 2.16 6.00
C VAL A 134 -16.81 2.70 6.80
N ARG A 135 -17.98 2.03 6.76
CA ARG A 135 -19.10 2.39 7.63
C ARG A 135 -18.78 2.17 9.12
N ALA A 136 -18.11 1.06 9.45
CA ALA A 136 -17.64 0.79 10.81
C ALA A 136 -16.62 1.83 11.29
N ILE A 137 -15.74 2.33 10.41
CA ILE A 137 -14.81 3.42 10.72
C ILE A 137 -15.58 4.68 11.12
N ARG A 138 -16.62 5.07 10.39
CA ARG A 138 -17.46 6.24 10.76
C ARG A 138 -18.14 6.06 12.11
N ALA A 139 -18.63 4.85 12.40
CA ALA A 139 -19.20 4.54 13.71
C ALA A 139 -18.14 4.63 14.82
N TYR A 140 -16.90 4.18 14.55
CA TYR A 140 -15.78 4.30 15.46
C TYR A 140 -15.44 5.76 15.77
N GLU A 141 -15.41 6.63 14.76
CA GLU A 141 -15.17 8.08 14.92
C GLU A 141 -16.17 8.73 15.87
N GLN A 142 -17.46 8.41 15.70
CA GLN A 142 -18.52 8.92 16.57
C GLN A 142 -18.41 8.37 17.99
N ALA A 143 -18.09 7.08 18.13
CA ALA A 143 -18.01 6.41 19.42
C ALA A 143 -16.80 6.82 20.26
N HIS A 144 -15.68 7.21 19.64
CA HIS A 144 -14.42 7.52 20.30
C HIS A 144 -14.02 9.01 20.22
N ASP A 145 -14.88 9.84 19.62
CA ASP A 145 -14.65 11.29 19.46
C ASP A 145 -13.33 11.63 18.73
N VAL A 146 -13.05 10.89 17.65
CA VAL A 146 -11.87 11.07 16.80
C VAL A 146 -12.25 11.30 15.35
N SER A 147 -11.35 11.87 14.56
CA SER A 147 -11.50 12.08 13.13
C SER A 147 -10.25 11.59 12.39
N PHE A 148 -10.38 10.51 11.61
CA PHE A 148 -9.31 10.00 10.77
C PHE A 148 -9.02 10.96 9.61
N ALA A 149 -7.76 11.30 9.36
CA ALA A 149 -7.37 12.10 8.20
C ALA A 149 -7.42 11.29 6.90
N SER A 150 -7.24 9.97 6.98
CA SER A 150 -7.32 9.07 5.83
C SER A 150 -7.76 7.65 6.19
N VAL A 151 -8.22 6.92 5.18
CA VAL A 151 -8.43 5.47 5.18
C VAL A 151 -7.52 4.86 4.12
N THR A 152 -6.59 3.99 4.54
CA THR A 152 -5.65 3.31 3.64
C THR A 152 -6.02 1.84 3.47
N ILE A 153 -6.17 1.38 2.23
CA ILE A 153 -6.56 -0.01 1.91
C ILE A 153 -5.30 -0.83 1.61
N HIS A 154 -5.17 -1.99 2.26
CA HIS A 154 -4.14 -3.00 2.01
C HIS A 154 -4.74 -4.39 1.82
N ASP A 155 -4.06 -5.24 1.06
CA ASP A 155 -4.34 -6.67 1.02
C ASP A 155 -3.72 -7.37 2.24
N ALA A 156 -4.29 -8.50 2.63
CA ALA A 156 -3.85 -9.23 3.81
C ALA A 156 -2.54 -10.01 3.66
N GLU A 157 -1.91 -9.98 2.49
CA GLU A 157 -0.58 -10.54 2.24
C GLU A 157 0.51 -9.46 2.09
N ASP A 158 0.15 -8.18 2.26
CA ASP A 158 1.06 -7.09 1.98
C ASP A 158 2.09 -6.85 3.09
N VAL A 159 3.31 -6.56 2.64
CA VAL A 159 4.36 -6.00 3.48
C VAL A 159 4.38 -4.49 3.28
N VAL A 160 3.77 -3.79 4.23
CA VAL A 160 3.68 -2.33 4.31
C VAL A 160 5.04 -1.73 4.67
N HIS A 161 5.43 -0.64 4.00
CA HIS A 161 6.69 0.03 4.32
C HIS A 161 6.57 0.84 5.63
N PRO A 162 7.56 0.81 6.54
CA PRO A 162 7.52 1.51 7.83
C PRO A 162 7.16 3.01 7.79
N ASN A 163 7.57 3.72 6.74
CA ASN A 163 7.31 5.15 6.55
C ASN A 163 6.04 5.48 5.77
N GLU A 164 5.23 4.48 5.39
CA GLU A 164 4.02 4.74 4.62
C GLU A 164 3.04 5.65 5.37
N PHE A 165 2.88 5.45 6.67
CA PHE A 165 1.94 6.25 7.49
C PHE A 165 2.41 7.69 7.66
N LYS A 166 3.71 7.92 7.89
CA LYS A 166 4.29 9.27 7.90
C LYS A 166 4.10 9.97 6.56
N MET A 167 4.33 9.26 5.47
CA MET A 167 4.18 9.81 4.13
C MET A 167 2.72 10.14 3.82
N THR A 168 1.79 9.28 4.25
CA THR A 168 0.35 9.53 4.18
C THR A 168 -0.03 10.78 4.99
N ASN A 169 0.38 10.85 6.26
CA ASN A 169 0.16 11.99 7.15
C ASN A 169 0.66 13.32 6.54
N TYR A 170 1.79 13.26 5.84
CA TYR A 170 2.39 14.42 5.19
C TYR A 170 1.62 14.85 3.94
N LEU A 171 1.38 13.93 3.00
CA LEU A 171 0.87 14.26 1.67
C LEU A 171 -0.65 14.42 1.58
N ILE A 172 -1.42 13.88 2.52
CA ILE A 172 -2.89 13.89 2.44
C ILE A 172 -3.51 15.30 2.62
N ASP A 173 -2.73 16.29 3.01
CA ASP A 173 -3.18 17.69 3.06
C ASP A 173 -3.14 18.35 1.67
N ASP A 174 -2.24 17.89 0.79
CA ASP A 174 -2.04 18.45 -0.56
C ASP A 174 -2.85 17.69 -1.63
N PHE A 175 -3.17 16.42 -1.35
CA PHE A 175 -3.79 15.48 -2.28
C PHE A 175 -4.96 14.75 -1.64
N ASP A 176 -5.96 14.42 -2.48
CA ASP A 176 -7.22 13.83 -2.01
C ASP A 176 -7.14 12.33 -1.79
N ALA A 177 -6.21 11.68 -2.49
CA ALA A 177 -5.87 10.29 -2.32
C ALA A 177 -4.43 10.05 -2.78
N LEU A 178 -3.83 8.98 -2.28
CA LEU A 178 -2.46 8.58 -2.57
C LEU A 178 -2.44 7.12 -3.04
N GLN A 179 -1.63 6.83 -4.06
CA GLN A 179 -1.30 5.46 -4.46
C GLN A 179 0.19 5.22 -4.24
N PHE A 180 0.51 4.27 -3.38
CA PHE A 180 1.88 3.80 -3.17
C PHE A 180 2.28 2.80 -4.26
N PRO A 181 3.57 2.73 -4.62
CA PRO A 181 4.07 1.71 -5.54
C PRO A 181 3.84 0.30 -4.98
N VAL A 182 3.48 -0.63 -5.86
CA VAL A 182 3.45 -2.06 -5.53
C VAL A 182 4.65 -2.70 -6.20
N PHE A 183 5.56 -3.28 -5.42
CA PHE A 183 6.73 -3.97 -5.95
C PHE A 183 6.74 -5.44 -5.54
N PRO A 184 6.61 -6.38 -6.51
CA PRO A 184 6.70 -7.80 -6.24
C PRO A 184 7.95 -8.20 -5.45
N LEU A 185 7.76 -9.04 -4.44
CA LEU A 185 8.84 -9.69 -3.72
C LEU A 185 9.46 -10.78 -4.60
N GLN A 186 10.72 -10.61 -4.96
CA GLN A 186 11.46 -11.62 -5.71
C GLN A 186 12.68 -12.12 -4.94
N ARG A 187 12.96 -13.42 -5.10
CA ARG A 187 14.23 -14.00 -4.67
C ARG A 187 15.34 -13.48 -5.59
N MET A 188 16.52 -13.25 -5.02
CA MET A 188 17.68 -12.84 -5.82
C MET A 188 17.94 -13.84 -6.95
N PRO A 189 18.06 -13.38 -8.21
CA PRO A 189 18.17 -14.26 -9.36
C PRO A 189 19.47 -15.06 -9.30
N ARG A 190 19.33 -16.38 -9.45
CA ARG A 190 20.44 -17.34 -9.61
C ARG A 190 20.14 -18.23 -10.81
N LEU A 191 21.16 -18.65 -11.54
CA LEU A 191 20.98 -19.52 -12.72
C LEU A 191 20.13 -20.77 -12.42
N ARG A 192 20.37 -21.44 -11.28
CA ARG A 192 19.60 -22.62 -10.85
C ARG A 192 18.11 -22.33 -10.57
N LEU A 193 17.76 -21.09 -10.26
CA LEU A 193 16.39 -20.68 -9.91
C LEU A 193 15.64 -20.06 -11.11
N PHE A 194 16.31 -19.82 -12.23
CA PHE A 194 15.77 -19.04 -13.34
C PHE A 194 14.44 -19.61 -13.87
N PHE A 195 14.39 -20.89 -14.23
CA PHE A 195 13.16 -21.52 -14.72
C PHE A 195 12.10 -21.69 -13.63
N LYS A 196 12.52 -21.93 -12.37
CA LYS A 196 11.60 -22.07 -11.22
C LYS A 196 10.88 -20.76 -10.88
N THR A 197 11.52 -19.63 -11.15
CA THR A 197 11.00 -18.28 -10.84
C THR A 197 10.57 -17.52 -12.08
N LEU A 198 10.51 -18.20 -13.24
CA LEU A 198 10.30 -17.53 -14.53
C LEU A 198 9.00 -16.75 -14.53
N THR A 199 7.89 -17.37 -14.12
CA THR A 199 6.57 -16.73 -14.06
C THR A 199 6.52 -15.59 -13.06
N SER A 200 6.94 -15.80 -11.81
CA SER A 200 6.89 -14.75 -10.79
C SER A 200 7.81 -13.56 -11.12
N SER A 201 8.94 -13.81 -11.78
CA SER A 201 9.84 -12.75 -12.24
C SER A 201 9.22 -11.87 -13.33
N THR A 202 8.25 -12.37 -14.11
CA THR A 202 7.57 -11.52 -15.11
C THR A 202 6.76 -10.41 -14.45
N TYR A 203 6.17 -10.66 -13.27
CA TYR A 203 5.52 -9.63 -12.49
C TYR A 203 6.51 -8.57 -12.02
N ALA A 204 7.67 -8.96 -11.50
CA ALA A 204 8.69 -8.02 -11.07
C ALA A 204 9.14 -7.10 -12.23
N ASP A 205 9.35 -7.67 -13.41
CA ASP A 205 9.76 -6.92 -14.60
C ASP A 205 8.68 -5.92 -15.05
N GLU A 206 7.42 -6.37 -15.15
CA GLU A 206 6.29 -5.54 -15.58
C GLU A 206 5.93 -4.47 -14.54
N PHE A 207 5.89 -4.82 -13.25
CA PHE A 207 5.58 -3.88 -12.19
C PHE A 207 6.68 -2.85 -12.03
N ALA A 208 7.97 -3.23 -12.12
CA ALA A 208 9.04 -2.24 -12.12
C ALA A 208 8.86 -1.22 -13.25
N GLU A 209 8.60 -1.69 -14.48
CA GLU A 209 8.36 -0.79 -15.62
C GLU A 209 7.13 0.10 -15.41
N HIS A 210 6.03 -0.48 -14.93
CA HIS A 210 4.77 0.22 -14.75
C HIS A 210 4.82 1.25 -13.61
N HIS A 211 5.26 0.83 -12.42
CA HIS A 211 5.30 1.64 -11.21
C HIS A 211 6.46 2.65 -11.21
N PHE A 212 7.60 2.36 -11.83
CA PHE A 212 8.71 3.32 -11.86
C PHE A 212 8.53 4.41 -12.93
N ARG A 213 7.74 4.15 -13.98
CA ARG A 213 7.65 5.02 -15.15
C ARG A 213 6.21 5.41 -15.49
N THR A 214 5.37 4.42 -15.82
CA THR A 214 4.00 4.68 -16.32
C THR A 214 3.16 5.42 -15.29
N MET A 215 3.21 5.00 -14.02
CA MET A 215 2.46 5.65 -12.94
C MET A 215 2.94 7.08 -12.67
N VAL A 216 4.25 7.34 -12.76
CA VAL A 216 4.82 8.69 -12.62
C VAL A 216 4.35 9.62 -13.75
N MET A 217 4.31 9.13 -14.99
CA MET A 217 3.76 9.91 -16.10
C MET A 217 2.29 10.22 -15.91
N ARG A 218 1.53 9.27 -15.34
CA ARG A 218 0.10 9.43 -15.08
C ARG A 218 -0.20 10.36 -13.92
N ASP A 219 0.68 10.43 -12.93
CA ASP A 219 0.61 11.40 -11.84
C ASP A 219 0.73 12.85 -12.34
N GLU A 220 1.67 13.12 -13.24
CA GLU A 220 1.89 14.47 -13.74
C GLU A 220 0.93 14.91 -14.86
N LEU A 221 0.44 13.97 -15.66
CA LEU A 221 -0.26 14.27 -16.93
C LEU A 221 -1.65 13.66 -17.04
N GLY A 222 -1.97 12.67 -16.20
CA GLY A 222 -3.13 11.82 -16.36
C GLY A 222 -3.92 11.68 -15.07
N PHE A 223 -4.47 10.49 -14.87
CA PHE A 223 -4.99 10.06 -13.58
C PHE A 223 -4.27 8.80 -13.13
N VAL A 224 -4.02 8.70 -11.83
CA VAL A 224 -3.37 7.54 -11.21
C VAL A 224 -4.45 6.50 -10.85
N PRO A 225 -4.45 5.31 -11.49
CA PRO A 225 -5.34 4.23 -11.11
C PRO A 225 -4.87 3.58 -9.81
N SER A 226 -5.82 3.15 -8.98
CA SER A 226 -5.54 2.35 -7.80
C SER A 226 -5.11 0.94 -8.17
N ALA A 227 -4.15 0.41 -7.42
CA ALA A 227 -3.67 -0.97 -7.56
C ALA A 227 -4.46 -1.97 -6.68
N GLY A 228 -5.45 -1.49 -5.93
CA GLY A 228 -6.24 -2.30 -4.97
C GLY A 228 -5.58 -2.54 -3.62
N THR A 229 -4.36 -2.02 -3.46
CA THR A 229 -3.59 -2.00 -2.21
C THR A 229 -2.66 -0.78 -2.20
N GLY A 230 -2.21 -0.36 -1.02
CA GLY A 230 -1.39 0.83 -0.83
C GLY A 230 -2.12 2.08 -1.30
N PHE A 231 -3.44 2.13 -1.11
CA PHE A 231 -4.28 3.22 -1.60
C PHE A 231 -4.88 3.97 -0.42
N ALA A 232 -4.39 5.19 -0.17
CA ALA A 232 -4.84 6.05 0.93
C ALA A 232 -5.86 7.06 0.42
N ILE A 233 -7.01 7.15 1.09
CA ILE A 233 -8.12 8.01 0.71
C ILE A 233 -8.29 9.07 1.80
N GLY A 234 -8.19 10.34 1.42
CA GLY A 234 -8.24 11.45 2.36
C GLY A 234 -9.66 11.80 2.80
N ARG A 235 -9.76 12.52 3.92
CA ARG A 235 -11.02 12.95 4.54
C ARG A 235 -11.98 13.62 3.54
N ARG A 236 -11.49 14.52 2.70
CA ARG A 236 -12.32 15.22 1.70
C ARG A 236 -13.07 14.28 0.75
N VAL A 237 -12.44 13.15 0.39
CA VAL A 237 -13.09 12.11 -0.41
C VAL A 237 -14.08 11.32 0.43
N LEU A 238 -13.69 10.91 1.64
CA LEU A 238 -14.57 10.16 2.53
C LEU A 238 -15.88 10.93 2.80
N ASP A 239 -15.79 12.23 3.06
CA ASP A 239 -16.97 13.07 3.32
C ASP A 239 -17.82 13.24 2.05
N ALA A 240 -17.20 13.36 0.87
CA ALA A 240 -17.94 13.47 -0.39
C ALA A 240 -18.68 12.20 -0.82
N PHE A 241 -18.28 11.04 -0.27
CA PHE A 241 -18.94 9.75 -0.44
C PHE A 241 -19.83 9.40 0.77
N GLU A 242 -20.19 10.39 1.59
CA GLU A 242 -21.14 10.19 2.68
C GLU A 242 -22.52 9.75 2.15
N GLY A 243 -23.01 8.62 2.67
CA GLY A 243 -24.30 8.05 2.27
C GLY A 243 -24.28 7.22 0.98
N GLU A 244 -23.11 7.05 0.35
CA GLU A 244 -22.92 6.17 -0.80
C GLU A 244 -21.75 5.19 -0.59
N ASP A 245 -21.72 4.13 -1.38
CA ASP A 245 -20.61 3.18 -1.35
C ASP A 245 -19.37 3.80 -2.01
N LEU A 246 -18.23 3.71 -1.33
CA LEU A 246 -16.94 4.18 -1.81
C LEU A 246 -16.48 3.36 -3.02
N LEU A 247 -16.53 2.03 -2.92
CA LEU A 247 -16.16 1.11 -3.98
C LEU A 247 -17.40 0.55 -4.70
N PRO A 248 -17.39 0.49 -6.05
CA PRO A 248 -18.53 -0.04 -6.80
C PRO A 248 -18.64 -1.57 -6.66
N ARG A 249 -19.75 -2.06 -6.10
CA ARG A 249 -20.03 -3.50 -5.85
C ARG A 249 -19.97 -4.41 -7.09
N ASN A 250 -20.30 -3.88 -8.27
CA ASN A 250 -20.50 -4.65 -9.51
C ASN A 250 -19.28 -4.68 -10.45
N SER A 251 -18.06 -4.53 -9.93
CA SER A 251 -16.82 -4.50 -10.73
C SER A 251 -15.82 -5.53 -10.23
N LEU A 252 -15.12 -6.24 -11.15
CA LEU A 252 -13.97 -7.09 -10.79
C LEU A 252 -12.66 -6.28 -10.61
N THR A 253 -12.70 -4.99 -10.95
CA THR A 253 -11.65 -4.01 -10.70
C THR A 253 -12.29 -2.75 -10.17
N GLU A 254 -12.88 -2.86 -8.99
CA GLU A 254 -13.47 -1.77 -8.21
C GLU A 254 -12.49 -0.60 -8.06
N ASP A 255 -11.20 -0.90 -7.93
CA ASP A 255 -10.12 0.05 -7.65
C ASP A 255 -9.88 1.02 -8.81
N TYR A 256 -9.73 0.49 -10.03
CA TYR A 256 -9.54 1.33 -11.22
C TYR A 256 -10.77 2.22 -11.45
N LYS A 257 -11.96 1.65 -11.25
CA LYS A 257 -13.22 2.39 -11.43
C LYS A 257 -13.38 3.47 -10.37
N LEU A 258 -12.95 3.24 -9.13
CA LEU A 258 -12.88 4.26 -8.09
C LEU A 258 -11.98 5.41 -8.53
N SER A 259 -10.75 5.15 -8.96
CA SER A 259 -9.84 6.23 -9.39
C SER A 259 -10.36 7.05 -10.55
N LEU A 260 -11.02 6.40 -11.53
CA LEU A 260 -11.69 7.12 -12.62
C LEU A 260 -12.84 7.98 -12.10
N THR A 261 -13.64 7.46 -11.17
CA THR A 261 -14.75 8.19 -10.53
C THR A 261 -14.24 9.39 -9.74
N LEU A 262 -13.18 9.22 -8.95
CA LEU A 262 -12.52 10.30 -8.23
C LEU A 262 -12.07 11.40 -9.19
N ARG A 263 -11.41 11.03 -10.29
CA ARG A 263 -10.95 12.00 -11.29
C ARG A 263 -12.11 12.75 -11.95
N MET A 264 -13.19 12.04 -12.29
CA MET A 264 -14.39 12.65 -12.89
C MET A 264 -15.12 13.60 -11.92
N ARG A 265 -15.02 13.35 -10.61
CA ARG A 265 -15.53 14.23 -9.54
C ARG A 265 -14.55 15.35 -9.14
N GLY A 266 -13.39 15.45 -9.81
CA GLY A 266 -12.42 16.52 -9.58
C GLY A 266 -11.43 16.27 -8.43
N PHE A 267 -11.38 15.06 -7.87
CA PHE A 267 -10.36 14.67 -6.90
C PHE A 267 -9.04 14.32 -7.58
N ARG A 268 -7.93 14.64 -6.93
CA ARG A 268 -6.57 14.37 -7.39
C ARG A 268 -5.98 13.20 -6.60
N VAL A 269 -5.56 12.18 -7.33
CA VAL A 269 -4.81 11.04 -6.79
C VAL A 269 -3.33 11.27 -7.10
N HIS A 270 -2.48 11.22 -6.08
CA HIS A 270 -1.03 11.35 -6.23
C HIS A 270 -0.32 10.01 -6.14
N TYR A 271 0.65 9.78 -7.02
CA TYR A 271 1.48 8.58 -7.02
C TYR A 271 2.79 8.77 -6.24
N VAL A 272 2.96 8.04 -5.14
CA VAL A 272 4.01 8.29 -4.14
C VAL A 272 5.29 7.49 -4.44
N LEU A 273 6.04 7.88 -5.48
CA LEU A 273 7.32 7.24 -5.80
C LEU A 273 8.50 7.86 -5.04
N GLU A 274 8.53 7.66 -3.72
CA GLU A 274 9.59 8.18 -2.86
C GLU A 274 10.53 7.09 -2.35
N LYS A 275 11.79 7.47 -2.08
CA LYS A 275 12.82 6.56 -1.58
C LYS A 275 13.50 7.08 -0.34
N VAL A 276 13.78 6.18 0.60
CA VAL A 276 14.48 6.44 1.85
C VAL A 276 15.87 5.81 1.83
N PRO A 277 16.90 6.48 2.37
CA PRO A 277 18.20 5.87 2.54
C PRO A 277 18.16 4.84 3.68
N ARG A 278 19.03 3.84 3.57
CA ARG A 278 19.19 2.75 4.52
C ARG A 278 20.61 2.22 4.49
N VAL A 279 21.10 1.71 5.61
CA VAL A 279 22.32 0.88 5.63
C VAL A 279 21.94 -0.59 5.70
N ASP A 280 22.38 -1.39 4.72
CA ASP A 280 22.10 -2.82 4.67
C ASP A 280 22.88 -3.59 5.75
N GLY A 281 22.55 -4.88 5.94
CA GLY A 281 23.25 -5.73 6.93
C GLY A 281 24.76 -5.88 6.67
N ARG A 282 25.26 -5.49 5.49
CA ARG A 282 26.69 -5.48 5.14
C ARG A 282 27.35 -4.11 5.37
N GLY A 283 26.62 -3.15 5.92
CA GLY A 283 27.12 -1.80 6.20
C GLY A 283 27.02 -0.85 5.00
N ARG A 284 26.39 -1.25 3.87
CA ARG A 284 26.37 -0.42 2.67
C ARG A 284 25.13 0.46 2.58
N THR A 285 25.32 1.70 2.15
CA THR A 285 24.22 2.59 1.82
C THR A 285 23.42 2.08 0.63
N VAL A 286 22.12 1.85 0.84
CA VAL A 286 21.14 1.48 -0.17
C VAL A 286 19.94 2.41 -0.11
N TRP A 287 19.25 2.54 -1.25
CA TRP A 287 17.98 3.26 -1.32
C TRP A 287 16.83 2.26 -1.36
N ASP A 288 15.81 2.51 -0.55
CA ASP A 288 14.60 1.69 -0.51
C ASP A 288 13.37 2.53 -0.83
N TYR A 289 12.46 2.00 -1.65
CA TYR A 289 11.22 2.72 -1.98
C TYR A 289 10.19 2.55 -0.86
N ILE A 290 9.48 3.63 -0.54
CA ILE A 290 8.27 3.59 0.28
C ILE A 290 7.18 2.98 -0.60
N ALA A 291 6.97 1.68 -0.45
CA ALA A 291 6.17 0.86 -1.37
C ALA A 291 5.58 -0.35 -0.65
N THR A 292 4.41 -0.77 -1.09
CA THR A 292 3.80 -2.04 -0.71
C THR A 292 4.51 -3.18 -1.43
N ARG A 293 4.78 -4.29 -0.72
CA ARG A 293 5.48 -5.45 -1.28
C ARG A 293 4.67 -6.72 -1.04
N SER A 294 4.42 -7.49 -2.09
CA SER A 294 3.64 -8.73 -2.02
C SER A 294 4.22 -9.85 -2.88
N LEU A 295 3.81 -11.09 -2.58
CA LEU A 295 4.16 -12.28 -3.34
C LEU A 295 3.14 -12.52 -4.46
N PHE A 296 3.65 -12.73 -5.67
CA PHE A 296 2.83 -12.95 -6.86
C PHE A 296 2.86 -14.41 -7.31
N PRO A 297 1.83 -14.87 -8.05
CA PRO A 297 1.71 -16.25 -8.47
C PRO A 297 2.97 -16.78 -9.19
N SER A 298 3.41 -17.97 -8.78
CA SER A 298 4.60 -18.64 -9.32
C SER A 298 4.31 -19.57 -10.50
N THR A 299 3.04 -19.94 -10.72
CA THR A 299 2.63 -20.89 -11.77
C THR A 299 1.93 -20.19 -12.94
N PHE A 300 2.12 -20.72 -14.15
CA PHE A 300 1.54 -20.16 -15.38
C PHE A 300 0.01 -20.04 -15.30
N LYS A 301 -0.67 -21.11 -14.85
CA LYS A 301 -2.14 -21.14 -14.76
C LYS A 301 -2.68 -20.09 -13.79
N ALA A 302 -2.05 -19.94 -12.62
CA ALA A 302 -2.43 -18.94 -11.64
C ALA A 302 -2.19 -17.51 -12.16
N ALA A 303 -1.05 -17.26 -12.81
CA ALA A 303 -0.74 -15.97 -13.42
C ALA A 303 -1.74 -15.58 -14.52
N VAL A 304 -2.10 -16.53 -15.40
CA VAL A 304 -3.13 -16.32 -16.44
C VAL A 304 -4.49 -16.01 -15.82
N ARG A 305 -4.90 -16.68 -14.74
CA ARG A 305 -6.17 -16.40 -14.05
C ARG A 305 -6.17 -14.99 -13.45
N GLN A 306 -5.10 -14.62 -12.75
CA GLN A 306 -5.00 -13.32 -12.08
C GLN A 306 -5.00 -12.18 -13.11
N LYS A 307 -4.14 -12.25 -14.13
CA LYS A 307 -4.09 -11.23 -15.18
C LYS A 307 -5.35 -11.17 -16.04
N ALA A 308 -6.06 -12.28 -16.24
CA ALA A 308 -7.34 -12.27 -16.96
C ALA A 308 -8.38 -11.41 -16.24
N ARG A 309 -8.38 -11.43 -14.89
CA ARG A 309 -9.24 -10.57 -14.07
C ARG A 309 -8.93 -9.09 -14.32
N TRP A 310 -7.65 -8.72 -14.29
CA TRP A 310 -7.21 -7.35 -14.56
C TRP A 310 -7.56 -6.89 -15.97
N VAL A 311 -7.25 -7.71 -16.99
CA VAL A 311 -7.57 -7.37 -18.39
C VAL A 311 -9.07 -7.19 -18.58
N TYR A 312 -9.89 -8.08 -18.02
CA TYR A 312 -11.34 -7.98 -18.12
C TYR A 312 -11.87 -6.72 -17.43
N GLY A 313 -11.48 -6.47 -16.17
CA GLY A 313 -11.96 -5.32 -15.42
C GLY A 313 -11.54 -3.98 -16.05
N ILE A 314 -10.23 -3.78 -16.24
CA ILE A 314 -9.67 -2.52 -16.75
C ILE A 314 -10.17 -2.24 -18.17
N THR A 315 -10.11 -3.22 -19.07
CA THR A 315 -10.32 -2.97 -20.51
C THR A 315 -11.76 -3.17 -20.97
N MET A 316 -12.62 -3.80 -20.15
CA MET A 316 -13.99 -4.17 -20.55
C MET A 316 -15.09 -3.79 -19.56
N GLN A 317 -14.81 -3.53 -18.28
CA GLN A 317 -15.83 -3.13 -17.29
C GLN A 317 -15.70 -1.66 -16.84
N SER A 318 -14.48 -1.14 -16.74
CA SER A 318 -14.23 0.18 -16.14
C SER A 318 -14.61 1.38 -17.02
N ALA A 319 -14.41 1.28 -18.34
CA ALA A 319 -14.67 2.37 -19.27
C ALA A 319 -14.95 1.85 -20.70
N ASN A 320 -15.51 2.72 -21.54
CA ASN A 320 -15.83 2.45 -22.93
C ASN A 320 -15.12 3.42 -23.88
N MET A 321 -15.06 3.07 -25.17
CA MET A 321 -14.50 3.97 -26.19
C MET A 321 -15.28 5.28 -26.33
N GLY A 322 -16.56 5.30 -25.95
CA GLY A 322 -17.35 6.53 -25.87
C GLY A 322 -16.80 7.53 -24.86
N ASP A 323 -16.20 7.08 -23.77
CA ASP A 323 -15.62 7.94 -22.72
C ASP A 323 -14.30 8.59 -23.19
N VAL A 324 -13.62 7.95 -24.14
CA VAL A 324 -12.39 8.45 -24.78
C VAL A 324 -12.71 9.51 -25.84
N PHE A 325 -13.59 9.18 -26.78
CA PHE A 325 -13.83 10.00 -27.98
C PHE A 325 -15.03 10.95 -27.84
N GLY A 326 -15.87 10.76 -26.82
CA GLY A 326 -17.06 11.58 -26.58
C GLY A 326 -16.79 12.88 -25.82
N LYS A 327 -17.88 13.52 -25.37
CA LYS A 327 -17.82 14.63 -24.41
C LYS A 327 -17.47 14.05 -23.04
N SER A 328 -16.29 14.37 -22.53
CA SER A 328 -15.77 13.87 -21.26
C SER A 328 -15.12 15.01 -20.48
N ALA A 329 -15.22 14.96 -19.15
CA ALA A 329 -14.51 15.88 -18.25
C ALA A 329 -12.98 15.65 -18.27
N LEU A 330 -12.52 14.55 -18.85
CA LEU A 330 -11.11 14.20 -18.96
C LEU A 330 -10.35 15.10 -19.94
N THR A 331 -9.12 15.43 -19.60
CA THR A 331 -8.17 16.14 -20.47
C THR A 331 -7.75 15.27 -21.65
N PHE A 332 -7.11 15.88 -22.67
CA PHE A 332 -6.59 15.12 -23.81
C PHE A 332 -5.62 14.00 -23.36
N ALA A 333 -4.68 14.32 -22.47
CA ALA A 333 -3.71 13.36 -21.97
C ALA A 333 -4.41 12.19 -21.23
N GLU A 334 -5.36 12.49 -20.34
CA GLU A 334 -6.14 11.46 -19.62
C GLU A 334 -6.92 10.54 -20.57
N ARG A 335 -7.53 11.10 -21.62
CA ARG A 335 -8.22 10.30 -22.64
C ARG A 335 -7.26 9.39 -23.41
N THR A 336 -6.04 9.85 -23.70
CA THR A 336 -5.04 8.98 -24.36
C THR A 336 -4.57 7.84 -23.46
N PHE A 337 -4.41 8.08 -22.15
CA PHE A 337 -4.10 7.01 -21.19
C PHE A 337 -5.26 6.01 -21.08
N LEU A 338 -6.49 6.49 -21.04
CA LEU A 338 -7.68 5.63 -21.04
C LEU A 338 -7.78 4.80 -22.34
N TYR A 339 -7.52 5.42 -23.50
CA TYR A 339 -7.43 4.72 -24.78
C TYR A 339 -6.37 3.61 -24.76
N LYS A 340 -5.18 3.91 -24.22
CA LYS A 340 -4.08 2.97 -24.09
C LYS A 340 -4.46 1.76 -23.23
N ASP A 341 -5.19 1.98 -22.14
CA ASP A 341 -5.69 0.89 -21.30
C ASP A 341 -6.72 0.05 -22.08
N LEU A 342 -7.68 0.71 -22.76
CA LEU A 342 -8.74 0.03 -23.51
C LEU A 342 -8.26 -0.74 -24.74
N LYS A 343 -7.19 -0.30 -25.42
CA LYS A 343 -6.67 -0.97 -26.63
C LYS A 343 -5.84 -2.22 -26.31
N ALA A 344 -5.37 -2.38 -25.07
CA ALA A 344 -4.50 -3.50 -24.66
C ALA A 344 -5.12 -4.88 -24.97
N LYS A 345 -6.46 -4.99 -24.86
CA LYS A 345 -7.22 -6.21 -25.21
C LYS A 345 -7.14 -6.62 -26.69
N PHE A 346 -6.74 -5.71 -27.58
CA PHE A 346 -6.48 -5.97 -28.99
C PHE A 346 -4.99 -6.14 -29.26
N ALA A 347 -4.16 -5.27 -28.67
CA ALA A 347 -2.71 -5.31 -28.84
C ALA A 347 -2.11 -6.66 -28.42
N ASN A 348 -2.62 -7.27 -27.34
CA ASN A 348 -2.14 -8.58 -26.87
C ASN A 348 -2.34 -9.72 -27.88
N PHE A 349 -3.28 -9.62 -28.82
CA PHE A 349 -3.46 -10.61 -29.88
C PHE A 349 -2.49 -10.45 -31.05
N VAL A 350 -1.93 -9.25 -31.25
CA VAL A 350 -0.96 -8.97 -32.32
C VAL A 350 0.40 -9.63 -32.02
N LEU A 351 0.66 -9.99 -30.76
CA LEU A 351 1.92 -10.62 -30.32
C LEU A 351 2.22 -11.95 -31.00
N LEU A 352 1.23 -12.84 -31.14
CA LEU A 352 1.41 -14.17 -31.75
C LEU A 352 1.78 -14.12 -33.24
N PRO A 353 1.03 -13.43 -34.12
CA PRO A 353 1.45 -13.27 -35.50
C PRO A 353 2.77 -12.49 -35.60
N GLY A 354 3.02 -11.56 -34.67
CA GLY A 354 4.31 -10.88 -34.55
C GLY A 354 5.49 -11.82 -34.35
N TYR A 355 5.39 -12.77 -33.41
CA TYR A 355 6.44 -13.76 -33.20
C TYR A 355 6.61 -14.71 -34.39
N ALA A 356 5.52 -15.11 -35.03
CA ALA A 356 5.59 -15.92 -36.25
C ALA A 356 6.34 -15.17 -37.38
N VAL A 357 6.03 -13.88 -37.57
CA VAL A 357 6.71 -13.00 -38.54
C VAL A 357 8.18 -12.81 -38.18
N LEU A 358 8.51 -12.60 -36.91
CA LEU A 358 9.89 -12.48 -36.44
C LEU A 358 10.69 -13.77 -36.68
N VAL A 359 10.13 -14.93 -36.32
CA VAL A 359 10.76 -16.24 -36.56
C VAL A 359 10.97 -16.45 -38.05
N TYR A 360 9.97 -16.17 -38.89
CA TYR A 360 10.10 -16.27 -40.34
C TYR A 360 11.25 -15.39 -40.85
N PHE A 361 11.30 -14.13 -40.40
CA PHE A 361 12.34 -13.19 -40.80
C PHE A 361 13.74 -13.64 -40.37
N LEU A 362 13.89 -14.16 -39.15
CA LEU A 362 15.17 -14.70 -38.63
C LEU A 362 15.60 -15.95 -39.40
N VAL A 363 14.69 -16.88 -39.66
CA VAL A 363 14.99 -18.10 -40.44
C VAL A 363 15.35 -17.74 -41.88
N GLN A 364 14.62 -16.83 -42.52
CA GLN A 364 14.93 -16.35 -43.86
C GLN A 364 16.33 -15.67 -43.91
N THR A 365 16.71 -14.94 -42.86
CA THR A 365 17.98 -14.19 -42.81
C THR A 365 19.18 -15.08 -42.48
N PHE A 366 19.06 -15.96 -41.49
CA PHE A 366 20.17 -16.78 -40.97
C PHE A 366 20.22 -18.19 -41.55
N ALA A 367 19.18 -18.64 -42.26
CA ALA A 367 19.14 -19.92 -42.96
C ALA A 367 18.82 -19.73 -44.46
N PRO A 368 19.66 -18.99 -45.22
CA PRO A 368 19.43 -18.74 -46.65
C PRO A 368 19.32 -20.02 -47.49
N GLN A 369 19.90 -21.14 -47.01
CA GLN A 369 19.79 -22.47 -47.61
C GLN A 369 18.36 -23.01 -47.71
N LEU A 370 17.40 -22.46 -46.95
CA LEU A 370 16.00 -22.89 -46.99
C LEU A 370 15.21 -22.27 -48.16
N HIS A 371 15.82 -21.37 -48.94
CA HIS A 371 15.20 -20.71 -50.10
C HIS A 371 13.80 -20.14 -49.82
N LEU A 372 13.60 -19.62 -48.60
CA LEU A 372 12.34 -18.99 -48.21
C LEU A 372 12.11 -17.71 -49.04
N PRO A 373 10.85 -17.42 -49.43
CA PRO A 373 10.50 -16.16 -50.07
C PRO A 373 10.97 -14.95 -49.26
N VAL A 374 11.52 -13.94 -49.95
CA VAL A 374 11.93 -12.70 -49.29
C VAL A 374 10.70 -11.94 -48.83
N MET A 375 10.51 -11.81 -47.51
CA MET A 375 9.39 -11.06 -46.95
C MET A 375 9.50 -9.56 -47.24
N TYR A 376 10.67 -8.95 -47.00
CA TYR A 376 10.90 -7.52 -47.25
C TYR A 376 12.17 -7.30 -48.07
N PRO A 377 12.07 -6.68 -49.26
CA PRO A 377 13.24 -6.26 -50.03
C PRO A 377 14.07 -5.25 -49.22
N LEU A 378 15.40 -5.34 -49.31
CA LEU A 378 16.31 -4.40 -48.66
C LEU A 378 16.00 -2.95 -49.10
N TYR A 379 16.04 -2.01 -48.15
CA TYR A 379 15.75 -0.58 -48.35
C TYR A 379 14.34 -0.24 -48.82
N SER A 380 13.43 -1.21 -48.92
CA SER A 380 12.01 -0.92 -49.13
C SER A 380 11.40 -0.19 -47.93
N PHE A 381 10.25 0.43 -48.13
CA PHE A 381 9.47 1.04 -47.04
C PHE A 381 9.21 0.04 -45.90
N SER A 382 8.85 -1.20 -46.21
CA SER A 382 8.59 -2.26 -45.23
C SER A 382 9.86 -2.71 -44.50
N TRP A 383 11.03 -2.65 -45.15
CA TRP A 383 12.31 -2.87 -44.47
C TRP A 383 12.59 -1.78 -43.43
N TRP A 384 12.34 -0.51 -43.77
CA TRP A 384 12.44 0.60 -42.81
C TRP A 384 11.43 0.51 -41.66
N MET A 385 10.23 -0.02 -41.91
CA MET A 385 9.28 -0.35 -40.84
C MET A 385 9.88 -1.36 -39.85
N CYS A 386 10.57 -2.40 -40.34
CA CYS A 386 11.26 -3.35 -39.47
C CYS A 386 12.40 -2.72 -38.66
N VAL A 387 13.19 -1.85 -39.28
CA VAL A 387 14.24 -1.09 -38.56
C VAL A 387 13.61 -0.22 -37.47
N PHE A 388 12.50 0.46 -37.77
CA PHE A 388 11.78 1.26 -36.80
C PHE A 388 11.17 0.41 -35.66
N LEU A 389 10.63 -0.77 -35.97
CA LEU A 389 10.15 -1.72 -34.96
C LEU A 389 11.29 -2.23 -34.08
N LEU A 390 12.46 -2.52 -34.64
CA LEU A 390 13.64 -2.88 -33.87
C LEU A 390 14.05 -1.75 -32.94
N PHE A 391 14.03 -0.51 -33.42
CA PHE A 391 14.27 0.69 -32.60
C PHE A 391 13.26 0.76 -31.43
N MET A 392 11.96 0.61 -31.68
CA MET A 392 10.94 0.60 -30.63
C MET A 392 11.15 -0.56 -29.63
N MET A 393 11.58 -1.73 -30.08
CA MET A 393 11.88 -2.86 -29.19
C MET A 393 13.09 -2.56 -28.29
N VAL A 394 14.17 -2.02 -28.85
CA VAL A 394 15.37 -1.64 -28.11
C VAL A 394 15.05 -0.55 -27.10
N GLU A 395 14.31 0.48 -27.51
CA GLU A 395 13.84 1.56 -26.66
C GLU A 395 13.06 1.02 -25.45
N ARG A 396 12.07 0.15 -25.67
CA ARG A 396 11.32 -0.51 -24.58
C ARG A 396 12.21 -1.33 -23.65
N GLN A 397 13.18 -2.07 -24.19
CA GLN A 397 14.12 -2.83 -23.37
C GLN A 397 15.03 -1.92 -22.54
N VAL A 398 15.50 -0.80 -23.08
CA VAL A 398 16.31 0.18 -22.34
C VAL A 398 15.51 0.79 -21.20
N LEU A 399 14.26 1.20 -21.44
CA LEU A 399 13.41 1.80 -20.41
C LEU A 399 13.04 0.81 -19.32
N ARG A 400 12.71 -0.45 -19.68
CA ARG A 400 12.55 -1.53 -18.71
C ARG A 400 13.82 -1.79 -17.91
N GLY A 401 14.97 -1.84 -18.57
CA GLY A 401 16.26 -2.05 -17.93
C GLY A 401 16.57 -0.98 -16.90
N ARG A 402 16.30 0.29 -17.24
CA ARG A 402 16.41 1.42 -16.31
C ARG A 402 15.48 1.24 -15.10
N ALA A 403 14.23 0.86 -15.30
CA ALA A 403 13.30 0.62 -14.20
C ALA A 403 13.79 -0.52 -13.28
N LEU A 404 14.21 -1.64 -13.87
CA LEU A 404 14.73 -2.80 -13.14
C LEU A 404 15.99 -2.49 -12.32
N VAL A 405 16.94 -1.74 -12.88
CA VAL A 405 18.15 -1.31 -12.16
C VAL A 405 17.78 -0.46 -10.95
N ASN A 406 16.80 0.44 -11.08
CA ASN A 406 16.40 1.33 -10.00
C ASN A 406 15.62 0.60 -8.90
N VAL A 407 14.75 -0.35 -9.25
CA VAL A 407 13.89 -1.06 -8.27
C VAL A 407 14.60 -2.27 -7.64
N TYR A 408 15.29 -3.09 -8.44
CA TYR A 408 15.83 -4.38 -8.01
C TYR A 408 17.35 -4.54 -8.20
N GLY A 409 18.00 -3.58 -8.85
CA GLY A 409 19.43 -3.58 -9.09
C GLY A 409 19.88 -4.27 -10.39
N TRP A 410 21.16 -4.10 -10.70
CA TRP A 410 21.74 -4.50 -11.99
C TRP A 410 21.65 -5.99 -12.28
N ARG A 411 21.75 -6.85 -11.26
CA ARG A 411 21.70 -8.31 -11.43
C ARG A 411 20.35 -8.75 -11.98
N THR A 412 19.26 -8.21 -11.46
CA THR A 412 17.91 -8.51 -11.94
C THR A 412 17.73 -8.02 -13.36
N MET A 413 18.20 -6.80 -13.67
CA MET A 413 18.18 -6.28 -15.05
C MET A 413 18.91 -7.21 -16.02
N ALA A 414 20.11 -7.67 -15.68
CA ALA A 414 20.89 -8.56 -16.54
C ALA A 414 20.18 -9.92 -16.76
N PHE A 415 19.52 -10.48 -15.74
CA PHE A 415 18.75 -11.72 -15.90
C PHE A 415 17.42 -11.53 -16.64
N SER A 416 16.84 -10.32 -16.62
CA SER A 416 15.63 -10.01 -17.38
C SER A 416 15.92 -9.77 -18.87
N ILE A 417 17.02 -9.04 -19.15
CA ILE A 417 17.33 -8.54 -20.50
C ILE A 417 18.44 -9.34 -21.20
N LEU A 418 19.50 -9.75 -20.48
CA LEU A 418 20.80 -10.10 -21.06
C LEU A 418 21.19 -11.59 -21.00
N LEU A 419 20.45 -12.49 -20.33
CA LEU A 419 20.94 -13.86 -20.00
C LEU A 419 19.95 -15.00 -20.34
N PRO A 420 20.38 -16.20 -20.84
CA PRO A 420 21.34 -16.41 -21.95
C PRO A 420 20.97 -17.50 -23.00
N PRO A 421 21.59 -17.43 -24.21
CA PRO A 421 22.47 -16.37 -24.66
C PRO A 421 21.67 -15.37 -25.52
N LEU A 422 21.54 -14.11 -25.07
CA LEU A 422 21.00 -12.97 -25.83
C LEU A 422 19.49 -12.96 -26.15
N PHE A 423 18.69 -13.92 -25.64
CA PHE A 423 17.25 -13.96 -25.91
C PHE A 423 16.42 -13.52 -24.69
N PRO A 424 15.51 -12.53 -24.81
CA PRO A 424 14.74 -11.99 -23.68
C PRO A 424 13.60 -12.95 -23.28
N LEU A 425 13.94 -14.13 -22.77
CA LEU A 425 12.97 -15.21 -22.50
C LEU A 425 11.86 -14.79 -21.54
N ARG A 426 12.17 -13.96 -20.53
CA ARG A 426 11.17 -13.44 -19.58
C ARG A 426 10.13 -12.56 -20.26
N LEU A 427 10.55 -11.70 -21.19
CA LEU A 427 9.62 -10.87 -21.98
C LEU A 427 8.66 -11.74 -22.78
N LEU A 428 9.18 -12.76 -23.46
CA LEU A 428 8.35 -13.66 -24.26
C LEU A 428 7.38 -14.46 -23.40
N TRP A 429 7.85 -14.94 -22.25
CA TRP A 429 7.01 -15.65 -21.28
C TRP A 429 5.90 -14.76 -20.74
N GLY A 430 6.22 -13.51 -20.36
CA GLY A 430 5.22 -12.53 -19.91
C GLY A 430 4.19 -12.22 -20.99
N ASN A 431 4.63 -12.03 -22.23
CA ASN A 431 3.75 -11.79 -23.37
C ASN A 431 2.83 -12.98 -23.66
N LEU A 432 3.32 -14.22 -23.53
CA LEU A 432 2.49 -15.42 -23.64
C LEU A 432 1.41 -15.47 -22.54
N ILE A 433 1.77 -15.16 -21.29
CA ILE A 433 0.81 -15.08 -20.18
C ILE A 433 -0.25 -14.00 -20.48
N ASN A 434 0.16 -12.80 -20.89
CA ASN A 434 -0.74 -11.68 -21.19
C ASN A 434 -1.72 -12.02 -22.33
N MET A 435 -1.26 -12.73 -23.35
CA MET A 435 -2.10 -13.21 -24.44
C MET A 435 -3.12 -14.26 -23.96
N CYS A 436 -2.68 -15.30 -23.24
CA CYS A 436 -3.58 -16.32 -22.70
C CYS A 436 -4.61 -15.72 -21.71
N ALA A 437 -4.18 -14.76 -20.90
CA ALA A 437 -5.05 -13.99 -20.01
C ALA A 437 -6.11 -13.20 -20.78
N THR A 438 -5.72 -12.56 -21.88
CA THR A 438 -6.64 -11.80 -22.76
C THR A 438 -7.67 -12.73 -23.41
N PHE A 439 -7.25 -13.89 -23.93
CA PHE A 439 -8.18 -14.88 -24.49
C PHE A 439 -9.20 -15.34 -23.44
N ARG A 440 -8.74 -15.62 -22.22
CA ARG A 440 -9.62 -15.99 -21.09
C ARG A 440 -10.61 -14.87 -20.75
N ALA A 441 -10.16 -13.61 -20.71
CA ALA A 441 -11.01 -12.45 -20.45
C ALA A 441 -12.12 -12.28 -21.51
N TRP A 442 -11.78 -12.44 -22.80
CA TRP A 442 -12.76 -12.41 -23.88
C TRP A 442 -13.78 -13.55 -23.78
N ARG A 443 -13.32 -14.77 -23.45
CA ARG A 443 -14.21 -15.91 -23.21
C ARG A 443 -15.17 -15.64 -22.05
N GLN A 444 -14.69 -15.03 -20.97
CA GLN A 444 -15.51 -14.64 -19.83
C GLN A 444 -16.57 -13.59 -20.23
N LYS A 445 -16.19 -12.58 -21.02
CA LYS A 445 -17.14 -11.59 -21.56
C LYS A 445 -18.22 -12.24 -22.42
N ALA A 446 -17.83 -13.13 -23.32
CA ALA A 446 -18.77 -13.82 -24.20
C ALA A 446 -19.76 -14.68 -23.40
N ALA A 447 -19.28 -15.43 -22.41
CA ALA A 447 -20.13 -16.21 -21.51
C ALA A 447 -21.11 -15.32 -20.74
N TYR A 448 -20.65 -14.19 -20.18
CA TYR A 448 -21.50 -13.24 -19.46
C TYR A 448 -22.60 -12.66 -20.36
N VAL A 449 -22.27 -12.24 -21.58
CA VAL A 449 -23.25 -11.71 -22.55
C VAL A 449 -24.27 -12.78 -22.96
N LEU A 450 -23.82 -14.02 -23.16
CA LEU A 450 -24.71 -15.14 -23.48
C LEU A 450 -25.69 -15.45 -22.35
N LEU A 451 -25.23 -15.45 -21.09
CA LEU A 451 -26.07 -15.64 -19.91
C LEU A 451 -27.10 -14.52 -19.78
N ARG A 452 -26.69 -13.26 -19.85
CA ARG A 452 -27.61 -12.11 -19.78
C ARG A 452 -28.63 -12.11 -20.91
N ASN A 453 -28.24 -12.50 -22.12
CA ASN A 453 -29.17 -12.65 -23.24
C ASN A 453 -30.16 -13.80 -23.04
N ARG A 454 -29.76 -14.87 -22.36
CA ARG A 454 -30.65 -15.97 -21.96
C ARG A 454 -31.63 -15.52 -20.88
N GLU A 455 -31.17 -14.81 -19.86
CA GLU A 455 -32.02 -14.23 -18.81
C GLU A 455 -33.01 -13.21 -19.39
N ALA A 456 -32.55 -12.30 -20.26
CA ALA A 456 -33.41 -11.34 -20.94
C ALA A 456 -34.45 -12.03 -21.84
N LYS A 457 -34.08 -13.12 -22.51
CA LYS A 457 -35.03 -13.95 -23.29
C LYS A 457 -35.99 -14.73 -22.40
N ALA A 458 -35.55 -15.20 -21.23
CA ALA A 458 -36.41 -15.89 -20.26
C ALA A 458 -37.39 -14.91 -19.60
N ALA A 459 -36.96 -13.70 -19.26
CA ALA A 459 -37.80 -12.62 -18.74
C ALA A 459 -38.78 -12.07 -19.80
N ALA A 460 -38.41 -12.14 -21.09
CA ALA A 460 -39.28 -11.78 -22.21
C ALA A 460 -40.16 -12.93 -22.73
N ALA A 461 -40.02 -14.15 -22.18
CA ALA A 461 -40.87 -15.27 -22.55
C ALA A 461 -42.26 -15.08 -21.93
N PRO A 462 -43.36 -15.18 -22.71
CA PRO A 462 -44.70 -15.04 -22.16
C PRO A 462 -44.95 -16.14 -21.13
N VAL A 463 -45.35 -15.75 -19.91
CA VAL A 463 -45.78 -16.68 -18.87
C VAL A 463 -47.06 -17.37 -19.34
N THR A 464 -46.93 -18.50 -20.02
CA THR A 464 -48.06 -19.38 -20.30
C THR A 464 -48.48 -20.02 -18.99
N GLY A 465 -49.56 -19.52 -18.40
CA GLY A 465 -50.19 -20.12 -17.23
C GLY A 465 -50.60 -21.56 -17.52
N HIS A 466 -49.78 -22.52 -17.10
CA HIS A 466 -50.21 -23.90 -17.02
C HIS A 466 -51.14 -24.05 -15.81
N ARG A 467 -52.43 -24.03 -16.14
CA ARG A 467 -53.55 -24.47 -15.30
C ARG A 467 -53.19 -25.80 -14.65
N ALA A 468 -53.20 -25.81 -13.31
CA ALA A 468 -53.06 -27.00 -12.50
C ALA A 468 -53.97 -28.12 -13.00
N LYS A 469 -53.39 -29.30 -13.22
CA LYS A 469 -54.10 -30.58 -13.18
C LYS A 469 -53.44 -31.41 -12.09
N GLU A 470 -54.26 -31.77 -11.12
CA GLU A 470 -53.95 -32.68 -10.01
C GLU A 470 -53.48 -34.07 -10.48
N PRO A 471 -52.76 -34.83 -9.64
CA PRO A 471 -52.11 -36.06 -10.03
C PRO A 471 -53.08 -37.25 -9.97
N MET A 472 -53.07 -38.09 -11.00
CA MET A 472 -53.59 -39.47 -10.92
C MET A 472 -52.40 -40.43 -10.90
N ALA A 473 -52.30 -41.19 -9.81
CA ALA A 473 -51.42 -42.32 -9.64
C ALA A 473 -51.85 -43.49 -10.54
N GLN A 474 -50.90 -44.18 -11.17
CA GLN A 474 -50.69 -45.64 -11.04
C GLN A 474 -49.62 -46.17 -12.02
N ALA A 475 -48.70 -46.93 -11.44
CA ALA A 475 -48.11 -48.19 -11.90
C ALA A 475 -47.42 -48.29 -13.29
N ALA A 476 -46.11 -48.51 -13.26
CA ALA A 476 -45.50 -49.70 -13.87
C ALA A 476 -44.09 -49.92 -13.27
N ALA A 477 -43.91 -51.10 -12.71
CA ALA A 477 -42.67 -51.61 -12.15
C ALA A 477 -41.79 -52.25 -13.25
N GLU A 478 -40.61 -52.70 -12.83
CA GLU A 478 -39.69 -53.65 -13.49
C GLU A 478 -38.64 -53.06 -14.44
N ALA A 479 -37.38 -52.97 -13.97
CA ALA A 479 -36.37 -54.01 -14.21
C ALA A 479 -34.95 -53.51 -13.83
N VAL A 480 -34.27 -54.29 -13.00
CA VAL A 480 -32.81 -54.28 -12.74
C VAL A 480 -32.28 -55.68 -13.08
N PRO A 481 -31.08 -55.81 -13.66
CA PRO A 481 -29.99 -56.55 -12.98
C PRO A 481 -28.64 -55.79 -13.07
N GLU A 482 -27.82 -55.67 -12.01
CA GLU A 482 -26.79 -56.64 -11.48
C GLU A 482 -25.66 -56.92 -12.52
N THR A 483 -24.35 -56.81 -12.30
CA THR A 483 -23.42 -57.04 -11.16
C THR A 483 -22.03 -56.39 -11.39
N ALA A 484 -21.23 -56.28 -10.31
CA ALA A 484 -19.91 -55.64 -10.15
C ALA A 484 -18.67 -56.47 -10.65
N PRO A 485 -17.40 -56.01 -10.48
CA PRO A 485 -16.69 -56.10 -9.18
C PRO A 485 -15.78 -54.90 -8.77
N GLU A 486 -15.59 -54.76 -7.45
CA GLU A 486 -14.60 -53.93 -6.69
C GLU A 486 -13.17 -54.50 -6.84
N GLU A 487 -12.02 -53.81 -6.71
CA GLU A 487 -11.40 -52.88 -5.71
C GLU A 487 -10.08 -52.28 -6.31
N PRO A 488 -9.23 -51.46 -5.63
CA PRO A 488 -9.39 -50.61 -4.43
C PRO A 488 -9.00 -49.12 -4.65
N ALA A 489 -9.25 -48.34 -3.60
CA ALA A 489 -9.05 -46.91 -3.44
C ALA A 489 -7.58 -46.44 -3.47
N ASP A 490 -7.34 -45.24 -4.03
CA ASP A 490 -6.61 -44.16 -3.36
C ASP A 490 -6.75 -42.82 -4.11
N GLU A 491 -6.84 -41.72 -3.35
CA GLU A 491 -6.68 -40.31 -3.75
C GLU A 491 -7.78 -39.61 -4.60
N ALA A 492 -8.93 -39.28 -3.99
CA ALA A 492 -9.72 -38.09 -4.38
C ALA A 492 -10.86 -37.76 -3.37
N GLU A 493 -10.55 -37.09 -2.26
CA GLU A 493 -11.57 -36.37 -1.47
C GLU A 493 -11.07 -34.96 -1.13
N ALA A 494 -11.37 -34.01 -2.02
CA ALA A 494 -11.48 -32.58 -1.73
C ALA A 494 -12.11 -31.88 -2.93
N ASN A 495 -13.39 -32.18 -3.22
CA ASN A 495 -14.30 -31.34 -4.02
C ASN A 495 -15.65 -32.06 -4.18
N ALA A 496 -16.50 -32.00 -3.15
CA ALA A 496 -17.93 -32.28 -3.30
C ALA A 496 -18.70 -31.76 -2.07
N GLN A 497 -18.87 -30.45 -1.98
CA GLN A 497 -19.94 -29.83 -1.20
C GLN A 497 -20.35 -28.56 -1.95
N ASP A 498 -21.07 -28.77 -3.05
CA ASP A 498 -21.78 -27.72 -3.77
C ASP A 498 -23.19 -28.26 -4.02
N GLY A 499 -24.12 -27.85 -3.16
CA GLY A 499 -25.48 -28.33 -3.18
C GLY A 499 -26.28 -27.79 -2.01
N GLN A 500 -27.19 -26.85 -2.33
CA GLN A 500 -28.27 -26.30 -1.49
C GLN A 500 -27.90 -25.05 -0.65
N ASP A 501 -27.90 -23.88 -1.30
CA ASP A 501 -28.99 -22.90 -1.18
C ASP A 501 -28.63 -21.62 -1.97
N ALA A 502 -29.00 -21.60 -3.25
CA ALA A 502 -28.80 -20.47 -4.12
C ALA A 502 -29.93 -19.44 -3.94
N GLN A 503 -29.78 -18.53 -2.96
CA GLN A 503 -30.30 -17.18 -3.12
C GLN A 503 -29.32 -16.41 -4.00
N THR A 504 -29.70 -16.24 -5.26
CA THR A 504 -28.91 -15.60 -6.31
C THR A 504 -28.68 -14.12 -6.01
N THR A 505 -27.56 -13.78 -5.36
CA THR A 505 -26.94 -12.46 -5.45
C THR A 505 -26.19 -12.38 -6.78
N SER A 506 -26.73 -11.62 -7.75
CA SER A 506 -26.21 -11.52 -9.12
C SER A 506 -24.96 -10.65 -9.25
N GLY A 507 -24.00 -10.79 -8.32
CA GLY A 507 -22.76 -10.01 -8.24
C GLY A 507 -21.50 -10.86 -8.45
N PRO A 508 -20.34 -10.24 -8.75
CA PRO A 508 -19.07 -10.96 -8.82
C PRO A 508 -18.62 -11.47 -7.44
N THR A 509 -18.49 -12.78 -7.30
CA THR A 509 -17.96 -13.44 -6.09
C THR A 509 -16.45 -13.23 -5.93
N TRP A 510 -15.98 -12.93 -4.71
CA TRP A 510 -14.55 -12.81 -4.40
C TRP A 510 -13.82 -14.13 -4.66
N ASN A 511 -13.03 -14.18 -5.75
CA ASN A 511 -12.19 -15.32 -6.10
C ASN A 511 -10.71 -14.94 -5.93
N LYS A 512 -10.15 -15.21 -4.74
CA LYS A 512 -8.74 -14.94 -4.42
C LYS A 512 -7.82 -16.02 -5.03
N THR A 513 -6.57 -15.65 -5.32
CA THR A 513 -5.51 -16.59 -5.71
C THR A 513 -4.74 -17.03 -4.46
N ASP A 514 -4.16 -18.22 -4.45
CA ASP A 514 -3.36 -18.70 -3.30
C ASP A 514 -2.14 -17.78 -3.09
N HIS A 515 -1.98 -17.20 -1.89
CA HIS A 515 -0.86 -16.33 -1.54
C HIS A 515 -0.14 -16.86 -0.29
N GLU A 516 1.15 -17.11 -0.44
CA GLU A 516 2.07 -17.35 0.69
C GLU A 516 2.46 -15.99 1.30
N PHE A 517 2.60 -15.90 2.63
CA PHE A 517 3.24 -14.76 3.29
C PHE A 517 4.72 -15.04 3.59
N LEU A 518 5.50 -13.98 3.82
CA LEU A 518 6.93 -14.12 4.12
C LEU A 518 7.15 -14.60 5.56
N PRO A 519 8.10 -15.53 5.80
CA PRO A 519 8.44 -15.93 7.16
C PRO A 519 9.05 -14.76 7.94
N ALA A 520 8.86 -14.75 9.27
CA ALA A 520 9.30 -13.69 10.17
C ALA A 520 10.78 -13.26 9.99
N SER A 521 11.69 -14.21 9.74
CA SER A 521 13.11 -13.93 9.51
C SER A 521 13.39 -13.05 8.27
N VAL A 522 12.51 -13.11 7.27
CA VAL A 522 12.59 -12.25 6.09
C VAL A 522 11.96 -10.89 6.36
N LEU A 523 11.00 -10.79 7.28
CA LEU A 523 10.34 -9.55 7.67
C LEU A 523 11.23 -8.65 8.54
N GLU A 524 12.11 -9.23 9.35
CA GLU A 524 13.10 -8.47 10.14
C GLU A 524 13.93 -7.51 9.29
N ARG A 525 14.22 -7.89 8.04
CA ARG A 525 14.95 -7.03 7.11
C ARG A 525 14.19 -5.75 6.74
N TYR A 526 12.89 -5.67 6.95
CA TYR A 526 12.07 -4.50 6.66
C TYR A 526 11.87 -3.60 7.88
N ARG A 527 12.23 -4.05 9.08
CA ARG A 527 12.20 -3.20 10.28
C ARG A 527 13.29 -2.13 10.20
N ARG A 528 12.97 -0.89 10.54
CA ARG A 528 13.93 0.22 10.54
C ARG A 528 14.83 0.16 11.78
N LEU A 529 16.13 0.34 11.57
CA LEU A 529 17.16 0.35 12.62
C LEU A 529 17.41 1.77 13.14
N LEU A 530 18.24 1.91 14.18
CA LEU A 530 18.59 3.23 14.73
C LEU A 530 19.23 4.13 13.67
N GLY A 531 20.17 3.58 12.90
CA GLY A 531 20.83 4.29 11.80
C GLY A 531 19.85 4.73 10.71
N ASP A 532 18.79 3.95 10.46
CA ASP A 532 17.74 4.31 9.51
C ASP A 532 16.99 5.57 9.94
N ALA A 533 16.64 5.67 11.23
CA ALA A 533 15.97 6.85 11.79
C ALA A 533 16.87 8.10 11.77
N LEU A 534 18.18 7.94 12.03
CA LEU A 534 19.14 9.04 11.96
C LEU A 534 19.29 9.58 10.52
N LEU A 535 19.32 8.70 9.51
CA LEU A 535 19.39 9.10 8.10
C LEU A 535 18.13 9.85 7.65
N GLU A 536 16.95 9.38 8.04
CA GLU A 536 15.68 10.00 7.66
C GLU A 536 15.54 11.43 8.17
N ARG A 537 16.02 11.69 9.38
CA ARG A 537 16.00 13.01 10.01
C ARG A 537 17.16 13.90 9.54
N GLY A 538 18.10 13.35 8.76
CA GLY A 538 19.26 14.09 8.26
C GLY A 538 20.32 14.37 9.32
N PHE A 539 20.32 13.66 10.46
CA PHE A 539 21.30 13.84 11.53
C PHE A 539 22.66 13.24 11.19
N VAL A 540 22.70 12.29 10.26
CA VAL A 540 23.94 11.68 9.77
C VAL A 540 23.83 11.50 8.27
N GLU A 541 24.94 11.68 7.56
CA GLU A 541 25.01 11.38 6.14
C GLU A 541 25.21 9.88 5.91
N PRO A 542 24.71 9.31 4.79
CA PRO A 542 24.84 7.88 4.53
C PRO A 542 26.28 7.35 4.56
N GLY A 543 27.25 8.11 4.02
CA GLY A 543 28.66 7.71 4.01
C GLY A 543 29.27 7.66 5.43
N HIS A 544 28.93 8.63 6.28
CA HIS A 544 29.38 8.65 7.68
C HIS A 544 28.77 7.50 8.47
N LEU A 545 27.48 7.20 8.27
CA LEU A 545 26.84 6.08 8.94
C LEU A 545 27.42 4.73 8.50
N GLU A 546 27.68 4.55 7.20
CA GLU A 546 28.35 3.36 6.67
C GLU A 546 29.72 3.14 7.32
N SER A 547 30.54 4.20 7.44
CA SER A 547 31.83 4.12 8.14
C SER A 547 31.68 3.81 9.63
N ALA A 548 30.73 4.46 10.31
CA ALA A 548 30.49 4.26 11.74
C ALA A 548 29.99 2.85 12.04
N VAL A 549 29.16 2.26 11.17
CA VAL A 549 28.73 0.85 11.29
C VAL A 549 29.91 -0.10 11.14
N GLY A 550 30.83 0.17 10.21
CA GLY A 550 32.08 -0.59 10.07
C GLY A 550 32.94 -0.52 11.32
N SER A 551 33.20 0.69 11.81
CA SER A 551 34.02 0.95 13.00
C SER A 551 33.41 0.35 14.27
N ALA A 552 32.11 0.52 14.51
CA ALA A 552 31.43 -0.05 15.67
C ALA A 552 31.53 -1.58 15.70
N ARG A 553 31.49 -2.25 14.54
CA ARG A 553 31.67 -3.69 14.43
C ARG A 553 33.10 -4.13 14.71
N GLU A 554 34.07 -3.36 14.24
CA GLU A 554 35.50 -3.62 14.48
C GLU A 554 35.87 -3.46 15.96
N HIS A 555 35.35 -2.41 16.61
CA HIS A 555 35.59 -2.13 18.02
C HIS A 555 34.69 -2.92 18.98
N GLY A 556 33.61 -3.56 18.48
CA GLY A 556 32.66 -4.30 19.32
C GLY A 556 31.78 -3.41 20.21
N VAL A 557 31.57 -2.15 19.83
CA VAL A 557 30.77 -1.16 20.58
C VAL A 557 29.39 -0.95 19.96
N ARG A 558 28.48 -0.30 20.69
CA ARG A 558 27.17 0.07 20.13
C ARG A 558 27.33 1.19 19.11
N LEU A 559 26.55 1.14 18.02
CA LEU A 559 26.58 2.16 16.96
C LEU A 559 26.41 3.59 17.49
N GLY A 560 25.51 3.82 18.46
CA GLY A 560 25.31 5.14 19.06
C GLY A 560 26.55 5.67 19.79
N GLN A 561 27.29 4.81 20.49
CA GLN A 561 28.52 5.19 21.18
C GLN A 561 29.61 5.60 20.20
N GLU A 562 29.76 4.83 19.11
CA GLU A 562 30.71 5.15 18.05
C GLU A 562 30.36 6.49 17.35
N LEU A 563 29.07 6.72 17.05
CA LEU A 563 28.63 7.97 16.43
C LEU A 563 28.86 9.20 17.32
N LEU A 564 28.65 9.08 18.64
CA LEU A 564 28.96 10.15 19.61
C LEU A 564 30.46 10.38 19.72
N ALA A 565 31.26 9.32 19.82
CA ALA A 565 32.72 9.41 19.96
C ALA A 565 33.37 10.09 18.74
N GLN A 566 32.82 9.87 17.55
CA GLN A 566 33.26 10.52 16.31
C GLN A 566 32.71 11.93 16.12
N GLY A 567 31.85 12.42 17.02
CA GLY A 567 31.20 13.74 16.91
C GLY A 567 30.25 13.87 15.71
N LEU A 568 29.76 12.73 15.18
CA LEU A 568 28.86 12.70 14.03
C LEU A 568 27.41 12.99 14.40
N VAL A 569 27.05 12.75 15.66
CA VAL A 569 25.73 13.03 16.23
C VAL A 569 25.89 13.55 17.66
N GLU A 570 24.82 14.14 18.19
CA GLU A 570 24.71 14.55 19.58
C GLU A 570 23.77 13.60 20.32
N GLU A 571 23.79 13.64 21.65
CA GLU A 571 22.94 12.79 22.50
C GLU A 571 21.46 12.92 22.12
N ARG A 572 20.97 14.16 21.97
CA ARG A 572 19.60 14.47 21.51
C ARG A 572 19.23 13.80 20.19
N HIS A 573 20.15 13.64 19.24
CA HIS A 573 19.87 13.01 17.95
C HIS A 573 19.63 11.50 18.14
N LEU A 574 20.36 10.85 19.05
CA LEU A 574 20.15 9.45 19.39
C LEU A 574 18.85 9.24 20.16
N THR A 575 18.56 10.09 21.17
CA THR A 575 17.31 10.04 21.93
C THR A 575 16.09 10.21 21.01
N GLN A 576 16.14 11.16 20.06
CA GLN A 576 15.07 11.34 19.07
C GLN A 576 14.87 10.11 18.18
N ALA A 577 15.95 9.49 17.70
CA ALA A 577 15.89 8.29 16.89
C ALA A 577 15.34 7.09 17.70
N TYR A 578 15.73 6.97 18.97
CA TYR A 578 15.23 5.94 19.88
C TYR A 578 13.75 6.12 20.20
N ALA A 579 13.32 7.35 20.54
CA ALA A 579 11.92 7.65 20.81
C ALA A 579 10.99 7.23 19.67
N LEU A 580 11.43 7.46 18.42
CA LEU A 580 10.71 7.02 17.23
C LEU A 580 10.61 5.50 17.13
N GLN A 581 11.67 4.75 17.46
CA GLN A 581 11.62 3.28 17.51
C GLN A 581 10.66 2.77 18.60
N GLN A 582 10.49 3.53 19.67
CA GLN A 582 9.50 3.25 20.73
C GLN A 582 8.08 3.72 20.35
N GLN A 583 7.87 4.23 19.13
CA GLN A 583 6.60 4.82 18.67
C GLN A 583 6.10 5.95 19.61
N SER A 584 7.06 6.68 20.21
CA SER A 584 6.85 7.83 21.10
C SER A 584 7.65 9.04 20.56
N MET A 585 7.81 10.08 21.36
CA MET A 585 8.47 11.33 20.98
C MET A 585 9.51 11.78 21.99
N TYR A 586 10.53 12.48 21.49
CA TYR A 586 11.48 13.20 22.31
C TYR A 586 10.91 14.57 22.70
N VAL A 587 11.11 14.94 23.97
CA VAL A 587 10.83 16.27 24.50
C VAL A 587 12.13 16.80 25.09
N ARG A 588 12.51 18.02 24.70
CA ARG A 588 13.61 18.73 25.33
C ARG A 588 13.18 19.20 26.71
N ALA A 589 13.66 18.52 27.75
CA ALA A 589 13.51 18.99 29.12
C ALA A 589 14.14 20.38 29.28
N ALA A 590 13.51 21.22 30.10
CA ALA A 590 13.96 22.58 30.37
C ALA A 590 13.49 23.02 31.77
N PRO A 591 14.15 23.99 32.42
CA PRO A 591 13.83 24.40 33.79
C PRO A 591 12.36 24.82 34.01
N ASP A 592 11.76 25.48 33.02
CA ASP A 592 10.35 25.92 32.99
C ASP A 592 9.34 24.76 32.98
N LEU A 593 9.78 23.55 32.60
CA LEU A 593 8.95 22.34 32.64
C LEU A 593 9.07 21.57 33.97
N VAL A 594 9.96 21.97 34.87
CA VAL A 594 10.09 21.38 36.22
C VAL A 594 9.04 22.02 37.13
N LEU A 595 7.80 21.55 37.04
CA LEU A 595 6.67 22.10 37.77
C LEU A 595 6.67 21.61 39.23
N PRO A 596 6.88 22.47 40.26
CA PRO A 596 6.99 22.02 41.65
C PRO A 596 5.77 21.24 42.15
N ALA A 597 4.58 21.69 41.77
CA ALA A 597 3.32 21.03 42.13
C ALA A 597 3.19 19.60 41.58
N LEU A 598 3.84 19.26 40.47
CA LEU A 598 3.87 17.90 39.95
C LEU A 598 4.99 17.07 40.57
N VAL A 599 6.15 17.68 40.82
CA VAL A 599 7.28 17.03 41.49
C VAL A 599 6.90 16.58 42.91
N GLU A 600 6.19 17.42 43.66
CA GLU A 600 5.71 17.09 45.02
C GLU A 600 4.71 15.92 45.05
N ARG A 601 4.02 15.65 43.94
CA ARG A 601 3.07 14.53 43.83
C ARG A 601 3.76 13.20 43.52
N LEU A 602 5.03 13.21 43.10
CA LEU A 602 5.76 11.99 42.81
C LEU A 602 6.06 11.21 44.10
N PRO A 603 5.87 9.88 44.12
CA PRO A 603 6.39 9.04 45.19
C PRO A 603 7.90 9.23 45.32
N ARG A 604 8.39 9.34 46.57
CA ARG A 604 9.83 9.48 46.85
C ARG A 604 10.68 8.40 46.16
N GLU A 605 10.17 7.16 46.15
CA GLU A 605 10.79 6.03 45.45
C GLU A 605 10.95 6.29 43.94
N ALA A 606 9.99 6.97 43.30
CA ALA A 606 10.06 7.27 41.88
C ALA A 606 11.18 8.27 41.57
N VAL A 607 11.31 9.31 42.39
CA VAL A 607 12.34 10.36 42.28
C VAL A 607 13.73 9.76 42.49
N GLU A 608 13.94 9.01 43.58
CA GLU A 608 15.25 8.48 43.96
C GLU A 608 15.78 7.43 42.97
N ARG A 609 14.90 6.65 42.34
CA ARG A 609 15.30 5.49 41.50
C ARG A 609 15.30 5.76 40.01
N PHE A 610 14.43 6.65 39.54
CA PHE A 610 14.18 6.83 38.11
C PHE A 610 14.32 8.28 37.64
N ALA A 611 14.34 9.25 38.56
CA ALA A 611 14.43 10.68 38.27
C ALA A 611 13.54 11.14 37.08
N PRO A 612 12.25 10.78 37.03
CA PRO A 612 11.40 11.18 35.92
C PRO A 612 11.08 12.67 36.03
N LEU A 613 10.95 13.35 34.88
CA LEU A 613 10.36 14.69 34.81
C LEU A 613 8.84 14.54 34.65
N PRO A 614 8.03 14.85 35.68
CA PRO A 614 6.58 14.74 35.56
C PRO A 614 6.03 15.90 34.74
N LEU A 615 5.29 15.59 33.68
CA LEU A 615 4.66 16.59 32.83
C LEU A 615 3.16 16.68 33.11
N VAL A 616 2.47 15.55 33.25
CA VAL A 616 1.03 15.52 33.54
C VAL A 616 0.72 14.47 34.59
N ASP A 617 -0.13 14.83 35.55
CA ASP A 617 -0.82 13.90 36.44
C ASP A 617 -2.33 14.18 36.39
N ALA A 618 -3.05 13.28 35.71
CA ALA A 618 -4.49 13.33 35.52
C ALA A 618 -5.14 12.00 35.91
N GLY A 619 -6.46 11.98 36.11
CA GLY A 619 -7.19 10.77 36.50
C GLY A 619 -7.02 9.57 35.55
N LYS A 620 -6.64 9.80 34.28
CA LYS A 620 -6.37 8.75 33.29
C LYS A 620 -4.96 8.15 33.39
N GLY A 621 -4.02 8.79 34.09
CA GLY A 621 -2.64 8.37 34.26
C GLY A 621 -1.62 9.52 34.17
N TRP A 622 -0.34 9.16 34.21
CA TRP A 622 0.79 10.07 34.16
C TRP A 622 1.39 10.21 32.76
N ILE A 623 1.84 11.41 32.41
CA ILE A 623 2.78 11.63 31.30
C ILE A 623 4.09 12.10 31.93
N VAL A 624 5.17 11.35 31.67
CA VAL A 624 6.50 11.64 32.21
C VAL A 624 7.54 11.62 31.09
N ALA A 625 8.51 12.53 31.17
CA ALA A 625 9.73 12.44 30.38
C ALA A 625 10.80 11.67 31.18
N VAL A 626 11.42 10.69 30.54
CA VAL A 626 12.48 9.86 31.13
C VAL A 626 13.69 9.79 30.21
N ASP A 627 14.82 9.45 30.79
CA ASP A 627 16.07 9.18 30.07
C ASP A 627 15.90 8.02 29.08
N ASP A 628 16.43 8.13 27.86
CA ASP A 628 16.38 7.04 26.88
C ASP A 628 17.19 5.80 27.26
N ASN A 629 18.18 5.96 28.15
CA ASN A 629 18.93 4.86 28.73
C ASN A 629 18.12 4.06 29.77
N LEU A 630 16.95 4.56 30.20
CA LEU A 630 16.10 3.87 31.17
C LEU A 630 15.53 2.57 30.57
N PRO A 631 15.92 1.38 31.09
CA PRO A 631 15.50 0.10 30.51
C PRO A 631 13.98 -0.09 30.55
N ALA A 632 13.44 -0.86 29.60
CA ALA A 632 12.01 -1.15 29.55
C ALA A 632 11.46 -1.78 30.85
N ALA A 633 12.25 -2.64 31.51
CA ALA A 633 11.88 -3.22 32.81
C ALA A 633 11.77 -2.15 33.91
N SER A 634 12.68 -1.18 33.93
CA SER A 634 12.65 -0.05 34.87
C SER A 634 11.49 0.90 34.58
N ARG A 635 11.15 1.13 33.30
CA ARG A 635 9.94 1.87 32.91
C ARG A 635 8.67 1.17 33.40
N ALA A 636 8.58 -0.16 33.24
CA ALA A 636 7.47 -0.94 33.77
C ALA A 636 7.38 -0.86 35.31
N GLU A 637 8.52 -0.85 35.99
CA GLU A 637 8.56 -0.68 37.44
C GLU A 637 8.14 0.74 37.87
N LEU A 638 8.62 1.78 37.20
CA LEU A 638 8.18 3.16 37.43
C LEU A 638 6.67 3.30 37.26
N ALA A 639 6.08 2.67 36.24
CA ALA A 639 4.63 2.66 36.06
C ALA A 639 3.90 2.00 37.25
N ARG A 640 4.46 0.92 37.81
CA ARG A 640 3.92 0.26 39.01
C ARG A 640 4.04 1.15 40.25
N VAL A 641 5.16 1.87 40.41
CA VAL A 641 5.40 2.79 41.55
C VAL A 641 4.44 3.98 41.49
N LEU A 642 4.16 4.52 40.30
CA LEU A 642 3.21 5.61 40.11
C LEU A 642 1.74 5.19 40.27
N GLY A 643 1.46 3.89 40.44
CA GLY A 643 0.13 3.39 40.78
C GLY A 643 -0.93 3.58 39.68
N GLY A 644 -0.52 3.81 38.44
CA GLY A 644 -1.42 4.14 37.34
C GLY A 644 -0.85 3.85 35.96
N ARG A 645 -1.62 4.19 34.92
CA ARG A 645 -1.12 4.15 33.54
C ARG A 645 -0.09 5.26 33.36
N VAL A 646 0.99 4.96 32.65
CA VAL A 646 2.06 5.94 32.39
C VAL A 646 2.38 5.94 30.91
N PHE A 647 2.39 7.14 30.32
CA PHE A 647 2.92 7.35 28.97
C PHE A 647 4.30 8.00 29.07
N PHE A 648 5.27 7.37 28.43
CA PHE A 648 6.67 7.77 28.47
C PHE A 648 7.04 8.58 27.24
N LEU A 649 7.45 9.82 27.48
CA LEU A 649 8.22 10.65 26.57
C LEU A 649 9.70 10.49 26.90
N PHE A 650 10.57 10.81 25.95
CA PHE A 650 12.02 10.63 26.13
C PHE A 650 12.76 11.96 26.11
N SER A 651 13.76 12.11 26.96
CA SER A 651 14.68 13.24 26.98
C SER A 651 16.11 12.72 27.12
N SER A 652 17.11 13.44 26.64
CA SER A 652 18.50 13.04 26.85
C SER A 652 18.88 13.21 28.33
N THR A 653 19.91 12.49 28.77
CA THR A 653 20.46 12.63 30.12
C THR A 653 20.89 14.07 30.36
N SER A 654 21.58 14.66 29.38
CA SER A 654 22.01 16.07 29.41
C SER A 654 20.86 17.06 29.61
N ASP A 655 19.79 16.94 28.83
CA ASP A 655 18.63 17.85 28.93
C ASP A 655 17.92 17.72 30.29
N LEU A 656 17.80 16.50 30.82
CA LEU A 656 17.17 16.28 32.13
C LEU A 656 17.99 16.89 33.28
N LEU A 657 19.31 16.72 33.26
CA LEU A 657 20.20 17.31 34.26
C LEU A 657 20.14 18.84 34.20
N GLU A 658 20.26 19.43 33.00
CA GLU A 658 20.17 20.88 32.80
C GLU A 658 18.82 21.43 33.30
N ALA A 659 17.71 20.73 33.04
CA ALA A 659 16.40 21.13 33.51
C ALA A 659 16.30 21.15 35.03
N PHE A 660 16.73 20.07 35.70
CA PHE A 660 16.64 19.99 37.16
C PHE A 660 17.61 20.94 37.87
N GLU A 661 18.84 21.09 37.38
CA GLU A 661 19.82 22.03 37.92
C GLU A 661 19.35 23.49 37.73
N GLY A 662 18.91 23.84 36.53
CA GLY A 662 18.41 25.19 36.25
C GLY A 662 17.15 25.55 37.04
N ALA A 663 16.26 24.58 37.32
CA ALA A 663 15.09 24.82 38.16
C ALA A 663 15.44 25.04 39.64
N LEU A 664 16.51 24.41 40.14
CA LEU A 664 17.04 24.64 41.49
C LEU A 664 17.69 26.02 41.61
N GLU A 665 18.37 26.49 40.55
CA GLU A 665 19.04 27.80 40.51
C GLU A 665 18.07 28.97 40.28
N GLY A 666 17.06 28.77 39.42
CA GLY A 666 16.09 29.79 39.00
C GLY A 666 14.95 30.07 39.99
N ALA A 667 14.85 29.34 41.10
CA ALA A 667 13.80 29.51 42.12
C ALA A 667 13.82 30.87 42.87
N GLY A 668 14.59 31.86 42.39
CA GLY A 668 14.78 33.18 43.01
C GLY A 668 14.56 34.41 42.12
N GLU A 669 14.22 34.28 40.82
CA GLU A 669 14.00 35.44 39.94
C GLU A 669 12.64 35.33 39.20
N GLU A 670 11.77 36.33 39.39
CA GLU A 670 10.46 36.44 38.73
C GLU A 670 10.60 36.74 37.24
N GLU A 671 9.72 36.10 36.45
CA GLU A 671 9.75 35.97 34.99
C GLU A 671 9.66 37.30 34.23
N GLY A 672 10.52 37.45 33.21
CA GLY A 672 10.33 38.40 32.12
C GLY A 672 9.48 37.80 31.01
N GLU A 673 8.47 38.55 30.56
CA GLU A 673 7.62 38.23 29.40
C GLU A 673 8.48 37.88 28.16
N ALA A 674 8.38 36.63 27.72
CA ALA A 674 8.83 36.21 26.40
C ALA A 674 7.61 36.09 25.47
N ASP A 675 7.62 36.83 24.36
CA ASP A 675 6.64 36.72 23.28
C ASP A 675 6.62 35.27 22.73
N GLY A 676 5.65 34.47 23.17
CA GLY A 676 5.48 33.06 22.79
C GLY A 676 4.40 32.35 23.59
N VAL A 677 3.97 31.17 23.13
CA VAL A 677 3.08 30.31 23.92
C VAL A 677 3.83 29.84 25.17
N ASP A 678 3.30 30.15 26.36
CA ASP A 678 3.88 29.73 27.63
C ASP A 678 3.99 28.19 27.70
N ARG A 679 5.23 27.69 27.77
CA ARG A 679 5.58 26.27 27.85
C ARG A 679 5.13 25.65 29.17
N ALA A 680 5.17 26.40 30.27
CA ALA A 680 4.79 25.93 31.61
C ALA A 680 3.27 25.70 31.71
N SER A 681 2.47 26.37 30.88
CA SER A 681 1.01 26.16 30.80
C SER A 681 0.58 24.97 29.94
N GLN A 682 1.43 24.47 29.04
CA GLN A 682 1.09 23.35 28.14
C GLN A 682 0.75 22.05 28.86
N PRO A 683 1.46 21.61 29.92
CA PRO A 683 1.11 20.39 30.60
C PRO A 683 -0.25 20.46 31.32
N ALA A 684 -0.64 21.64 31.81
CA ALA A 684 -1.98 21.87 32.35
C ALA A 684 -3.06 21.79 31.24
N ALA A 685 -2.79 22.32 30.04
CA ALA A 685 -3.68 22.18 28.89
C ALA A 685 -3.86 20.70 28.47
N ALA A 686 -2.78 19.92 28.47
CA ALA A 686 -2.84 18.48 28.20
C ALA A 686 -3.64 17.71 29.27
N ALA A 687 -3.52 18.08 30.55
CA ALA A 687 -4.35 17.53 31.63
C ALA A 687 -5.83 17.83 31.39
N GLN A 688 -6.18 19.07 31.05
CA GLN A 688 -7.57 19.46 30.76
C GLN A 688 -8.12 18.72 29.54
N LEU A 689 -7.33 18.56 28.47
CA LEU A 689 -7.71 17.78 27.30
C LEU A 689 -8.03 16.34 27.70
N LEU A 690 -7.20 15.71 28.54
CA LEU A 690 -7.42 14.35 29.03
C LEU A 690 -8.69 14.23 29.88
N GLU A 691 -8.98 15.20 30.74
CA GLU A 691 -10.11 15.14 31.67
C GLU A 691 -11.45 15.47 31.02
N ARG A 692 -11.47 16.41 30.07
CA ARG A 692 -12.70 16.94 29.47
C ARG A 692 -13.16 16.20 28.22
N THR A 693 -12.32 15.32 27.67
CA THR A 693 -12.61 14.64 26.39
C THR A 693 -12.36 13.13 26.48
N GLN A 694 -12.67 12.40 25.40
CA GLN A 694 -12.38 10.96 25.31
C GLN A 694 -10.92 10.64 24.93
N VAL A 695 -10.08 11.65 24.73
CA VAL A 695 -8.66 11.49 24.35
C VAL A 695 -7.93 10.53 25.28
N GLU A 696 -7.16 9.62 24.69
CA GLU A 696 -6.36 8.62 25.41
C GLU A 696 -5.06 9.22 25.95
N LEU A 697 -4.52 8.62 27.02
CA LEU A 697 -3.27 9.07 27.65
C LEU A 697 -2.10 9.23 26.65
N PRO A 698 -1.83 8.25 25.75
CA PRO A 698 -0.77 8.41 24.76
C PRO A 698 -1.06 9.50 23.72
N GLN A 699 -2.32 9.74 23.37
CA GLN A 699 -2.69 10.76 22.40
C GLN A 699 -2.42 12.16 22.95
N ALA A 700 -2.79 12.42 24.21
CA ALA A 700 -2.48 13.69 24.87
C ALA A 700 -0.98 13.88 25.10
N GLY A 701 -0.25 12.81 25.44
CA GLY A 701 1.20 12.86 25.55
C GLY A 701 1.90 13.21 24.24
N MET A 702 1.44 12.64 23.12
CA MET A 702 1.93 13.03 21.79
C MET A 702 1.56 14.47 21.44
N ALA A 703 0.32 14.91 21.72
CA ALA A 703 -0.10 16.29 21.48
C ALA A 703 0.75 17.29 22.29
N LEU A 704 1.01 17.00 23.58
CA LEU A 704 1.90 17.78 24.43
C LEU A 704 3.33 17.84 23.88
N ALA A 705 3.89 16.71 23.48
CA ALA A 705 5.25 16.67 22.95
C ALA A 705 5.40 17.50 21.66
N TYR A 706 4.44 17.40 20.74
CA TYR A 706 4.44 18.23 19.52
C TYR A 706 4.16 19.70 19.81
N ALA A 707 3.28 20.03 20.76
CA ALA A 707 3.03 21.40 21.19
C ALA A 707 4.31 22.07 21.72
N LEU A 708 5.04 21.39 22.61
CA LEU A 708 6.32 21.85 23.15
C LEU A 708 7.40 21.96 22.07
N HIS A 709 7.43 21.03 21.12
CA HIS A 709 8.41 21.04 20.02
C HIS A 709 8.17 22.18 19.03
N LEU A 710 6.90 22.46 18.70
CA LEU A 710 6.51 23.43 17.69
C LEU A 710 6.22 24.83 18.25
N GLY A 711 6.17 24.99 19.58
CA GLY A 711 5.77 26.25 20.22
C GLY A 711 4.31 26.62 19.94
N ARG A 712 3.42 25.61 19.85
CA ARG A 712 1.98 25.76 19.58
C ARG A 712 1.18 25.31 20.79
N SER A 713 -0.10 25.69 20.87
CA SER A 713 -0.97 25.22 21.93
C SER A 713 -1.27 23.71 21.78
N VAL A 714 -1.41 22.99 22.90
CA VAL A 714 -1.86 21.58 22.92
C VAL A 714 -3.19 21.40 22.18
N ASP A 715 -4.11 22.34 22.34
CA ASP A 715 -5.43 22.30 21.72
C ASP A 715 -5.34 22.39 20.18
N ASP A 716 -4.50 23.28 19.63
CA ASP A 716 -4.28 23.39 18.18
C ASP A 716 -3.68 22.11 17.59
N VAL A 717 -2.69 21.54 18.29
CA VAL A 717 -2.04 20.30 17.89
C VAL A 717 -3.01 19.14 17.96
N ALA A 718 -3.76 19.00 19.06
CA ALA A 718 -4.76 17.93 19.22
C ALA A 718 -5.85 17.99 18.14
N ARG A 719 -6.30 19.20 17.79
CA ARG A 719 -7.24 19.43 16.68
C ARG A 719 -6.66 18.99 15.34
N GLU A 720 -5.43 19.38 15.02
CA GLU A 720 -4.75 18.95 13.80
C GLU A 720 -4.61 17.42 13.73
N MET A 721 -4.32 16.79 14.88
CA MET A 721 -4.18 15.35 15.00
C MET A 721 -5.52 14.59 14.82
N GLY A 722 -6.67 15.29 14.80
CA GLY A 722 -8.00 14.68 14.68
C GLY A 722 -8.53 14.13 16.00
N LEU A 723 -8.13 14.72 17.13
CA LEU A 723 -8.55 14.34 18.48
C LEU A 723 -9.66 15.25 19.00
N ALA A 724 -10.55 14.73 19.84
CA ALA A 724 -11.69 15.46 20.42
C ALA A 724 -12.57 16.14 19.35
N ALA A 725 -12.91 15.41 18.29
CA ALA A 725 -13.49 15.96 17.07
C ALA A 725 -14.80 16.74 17.31
N SER A 726 -15.65 16.27 18.23
CA SER A 726 -16.91 16.92 18.60
C SER A 726 -16.72 18.31 19.20
N ARG A 727 -15.66 18.52 20.00
CA ARG A 727 -15.30 19.82 20.59
C ARG A 727 -15.11 20.87 19.50
N TRP A 728 -14.40 20.52 18.42
CA TRP A 728 -14.03 21.46 17.36
C TRP A 728 -15.13 21.70 16.33
N ARG A 729 -16.07 20.75 16.14
CA ARG A 729 -17.22 20.94 15.23
C ARG A 729 -18.15 22.05 15.73
N VAL A 730 -18.31 22.19 17.04
CA VAL A 730 -19.18 23.22 17.65
C VAL A 730 -18.59 24.62 17.43
N GLU A 731 -17.27 24.77 17.54
CA GLU A 731 -16.59 26.07 17.32
C GLU A 731 -16.55 26.49 15.84
N GLY A 732 -16.60 25.54 14.90
CA GLY A 732 -16.62 25.83 13.45
C GLY A 732 -17.99 26.24 12.90
N ALA A 733 -19.09 25.92 13.60
CA ALA A 733 -20.43 26.29 13.16
C ALA A 733 -20.66 27.81 13.25
N ASP A 734 -20.14 28.46 14.29
CA ASP A 734 -20.25 29.92 14.50
C ASP A 734 -19.48 30.76 13.45
N VAL A 735 -18.46 30.18 12.79
CA VAL A 735 -17.69 30.88 11.75
C VAL A 735 -18.34 30.73 10.36
N SER A 736 -19.18 29.71 10.16
CA SER A 736 -19.79 29.43 8.85
C SER A 736 -21.03 30.29 8.54
N GLU A 737 -21.74 30.81 9.55
CA GLU A 737 -22.90 31.69 9.33
C GLU A 737 -22.50 33.10 8.83
N ASP A 738 -21.30 33.59 9.18
CA ASP A 738 -20.80 34.89 8.69
C ASP A 738 -20.09 34.81 7.32
N ALA A 739 -19.60 33.63 6.92
CA ALA A 739 -19.00 33.42 5.59
C ALA A 739 -20.03 33.14 4.47
N ALA A 740 -21.30 32.96 4.82
CA ALA A 740 -22.40 32.71 3.90
C ALA A 740 -23.30 33.94 3.63
N ARG A 741 -22.84 35.15 3.98
CA ARG A 741 -23.50 36.44 3.65
C ARG A 741 -22.78 37.23 2.58
#